data_AF-A0AAU5JTA1-F1
#
_entry.id   AF-A0AAU5JTA1-F1
#
_cell.length_a   1.000
_cell.length_b   1.000
_cell.length_c   1.000
_cell.angle_alpha   90.00
_cell.angle_beta   90.00
_cell.angle_gamma   90.00
#
_symmetry.space_group_name_H-M   'P 1'
#
loop_
_entity.id
_entity.type
_entity.pdbx_description
1 polymer ?
#
loop_
_entity_poly.entity_id
_entity_poly.type
_entity_poly.pdbx_seq_one_letter_code
_entity_poly.pdbx_strand_id
1 'polypeptide(L)'
;MTLRTSVGLERALFRASDVLRGKMDEPQYRDIISGMLVLKRVSDQPGILRVPERAHWSHITGYEGKALGHVLNEALWELERSNPEVLKGVFEALDFDRRLGRADLKALIDQFDRISLSDNDLESGDVVGRAYDILLNSFADGAGKRGGEFFTPRSVVGLMVHLVRPQEGQSVYDPFAGSGGMLVQARQYVDEHVGAGTHLALFGQEVNAATCSTARLNLLLHGIVDSSVLCGDTLSDPLHVMADGHLRRFDCVLSNPPFSMNYSEKVVRYPERMRYGWTPGQGKKADLMNVQHVLATLRPGGIGAVVTPHGVLFRGGVEADIRRGIVEASRLEAVIGIGPNVFYGTSIPACILVLRGENGTPAEQRGQVLFINAEHEVVTGRSQNRLEPQNVEKIVGAFREWANIPGFSRVVSLDEIAENDFNLNIRRYVDASPPAEQLLDVRAALFGGVPRSEVDAQAERFRVFGVDLADLFRTRGSAYLDFLGEGFEATAARIPDLGAARERDFGDRCRSWWRETEYLIAELAGTGRLLMLRPRLMASFREELLPAGILDRYQLAGVFAAWWSDRHNDLRSLDNRGFPGLIDRWASTDERPSYVPEDLARERVLDVLGDDLRSRVERLAATERQGLVDAYRSWGDRYAASITDLERENEAAAVRLRLRLGELGYTEPA
;
A
#
# COMPACT_ATOMS: atom_id res chain seq x y z
N MET A 1 -1.56 31.48 -3.62
CA MET A 1 -1.83 30.27 -4.44
C MET A 1 -1.33 28.98 -3.79
N THR A 2 -0.20 28.96 -3.08
CA THR A 2 0.34 27.74 -2.46
C THR A 2 -0.61 27.05 -1.48
N LEU A 3 -1.47 27.79 -0.75
CA LEU A 3 -2.42 27.25 0.24
C LEU A 3 -3.59 26.43 -0.35
N ARG A 4 -3.75 26.40 -1.68
CA ARG A 4 -4.88 25.73 -2.36
C ARG A 4 -4.67 24.23 -2.59
N THR A 5 -3.44 23.75 -2.41
CA THR A 5 -3.08 22.32 -2.54
C THR A 5 -3.06 21.64 -1.18
N SER A 6 -3.15 20.31 -1.15
CA SER A 6 -3.06 19.54 0.11
C SER A 6 -1.73 19.78 0.83
N VAL A 7 -0.61 19.88 0.11
CA VAL A 7 0.72 20.18 0.70
C VAL A 7 0.78 21.61 1.26
N GLY A 8 0.14 22.56 0.58
CA GLY A 8 0.05 23.94 1.05
C GLY A 8 -0.76 24.07 2.33
N LEU A 9 -1.92 23.42 2.35
CA LEU A 9 -2.80 23.37 3.51
C LEU A 9 -2.12 22.64 4.67
N GLU A 10 -1.48 21.50 4.42
CA GLU A 10 -0.65 20.77 5.38
C GLU A 10 0.37 21.70 6.05
N ARG A 11 1.19 22.42 5.27
CA ARG A 11 2.16 23.38 5.82
C ARG A 11 1.50 24.45 6.68
N ALA A 12 0.28 24.86 6.35
CA ALA A 12 -0.47 25.83 7.14
C ALA A 12 -0.98 25.25 8.46
N LEU A 13 -1.50 24.01 8.44
CA LEU A 13 -1.93 23.28 9.63
C LEU A 13 -0.75 22.98 10.57
N PHE A 14 0.43 22.66 10.03
CA PHE A 14 1.64 22.51 10.86
C PHE A 14 2.08 23.83 11.49
N ARG A 15 2.06 24.96 10.75
CA ARG A 15 2.33 26.28 11.35
C ARG A 15 1.34 26.65 12.45
N ALA A 16 0.06 26.29 12.29
CA ALA A 16 -0.92 26.47 13.35
C ALA A 16 -0.61 25.57 14.56
N SER A 17 -0.18 24.33 14.32
CA SER A 17 0.24 23.39 15.37
C SER A 17 1.48 23.86 16.13
N ASP A 18 2.41 24.58 15.48
CA ASP A 18 3.60 25.16 16.13
C ASP A 18 3.26 26.20 17.21
N VAL A 19 2.10 26.87 17.13
CA VAL A 19 1.63 27.80 18.18
C VAL A 19 1.39 27.05 19.50
N LEU A 20 1.06 25.76 19.41
CA LEU A 20 0.65 24.88 20.50
C LEU A 20 1.78 23.96 20.98
N ARG A 21 2.76 23.71 20.11
CA ARG A 21 3.88 22.82 20.40
C ARG A 21 4.67 23.31 21.62
N GLY A 22 4.91 22.41 22.56
CA GLY A 22 5.61 22.69 23.82
C GLY A 22 4.73 23.28 24.94
N LYS A 23 3.47 23.62 24.66
CA LYS A 23 2.49 24.09 25.67
C LYS A 23 1.53 22.99 26.13
N MET A 24 1.34 21.97 25.31
CA MET A 24 0.46 20.84 25.56
C MET A 24 0.99 19.58 24.87
N ASP A 25 0.45 18.43 25.24
CA ASP A 25 0.78 17.16 24.60
C ASP A 25 0.11 17.02 23.21
N GLU A 26 0.55 16.02 22.47
CA GLU A 26 0.14 15.82 21.09
C GLU A 26 -1.36 15.54 20.90
N PRO A 27 -2.00 14.64 21.68
CA PRO A 27 -3.45 14.48 21.64
C PRO A 27 -4.19 15.80 21.90
N GLN A 28 -3.73 16.61 22.85
CA GLN A 28 -4.39 17.86 23.20
C GLN A 28 -4.38 18.89 22.07
N TYR A 29 -3.25 19.12 21.41
CA TYR A 29 -3.23 20.09 20.32
C TYR A 29 -3.87 19.55 19.04
N ARG A 30 -3.83 18.23 18.78
CA ARG A 30 -4.61 17.62 17.70
C ARG A 30 -6.09 17.97 17.83
N ASP A 31 -6.66 17.81 19.02
CA ASP A 31 -8.09 18.06 19.24
C ASP A 31 -8.43 19.54 18.97
N ILE A 32 -7.59 20.47 19.43
CA ILE A 32 -7.72 21.91 19.18
C ILE A 32 -7.67 22.22 17.68
N ILE A 33 -6.67 21.71 16.96
CA ILE A 33 -6.52 21.93 15.52
C ILE A 33 -7.72 21.33 14.76
N SER A 34 -8.21 20.18 15.18
CA SER A 34 -9.38 19.52 14.58
C SER A 34 -10.66 20.35 14.75
N GLY A 35 -10.90 20.88 15.96
CA GLY A 35 -12.05 21.76 16.23
C GLY A 35 -12.00 23.06 15.43
N MET A 36 -10.83 23.70 15.37
CA MET A 36 -10.61 24.91 14.56
C MET A 36 -10.84 24.63 13.07
N LEU A 37 -10.33 23.50 12.57
CA LEU A 37 -10.47 23.10 11.18
C LEU A 37 -11.93 22.87 10.80
N VAL A 38 -12.72 22.19 11.65
CA VAL A 38 -14.15 22.01 11.41
C VAL A 38 -14.89 23.34 11.41
N LEU A 39 -14.71 24.19 12.43
CA LEU A 39 -15.37 25.51 12.49
C LEU A 39 -15.10 26.34 11.24
N LYS A 40 -13.83 26.39 10.81
CA LYS A 40 -13.43 27.13 9.61
C LYS A 40 -14.03 26.50 8.36
N ARG A 41 -13.96 25.17 8.21
CA ARG A 41 -14.47 24.45 7.02
C ARG A 41 -15.98 24.62 6.85
N VAL A 42 -16.76 24.43 7.90
CA VAL A 42 -18.23 24.55 7.81
C VAL A 42 -18.68 26.00 7.61
N SER A 43 -17.87 26.97 8.05
CA SER A 43 -18.11 28.39 7.78
C SER A 43 -17.81 28.77 6.33
N ASP A 44 -16.69 28.28 5.78
CA ASP A 44 -16.24 28.58 4.42
C ASP A 44 -17.00 27.81 3.33
N GLN A 45 -17.54 26.64 3.68
CA GLN A 45 -18.30 25.78 2.79
C GLN A 45 -19.71 25.56 3.37
N PRO A 46 -20.65 26.50 3.16
CA PRO A 46 -22.04 26.34 3.58
C PRO A 46 -22.67 25.09 2.99
N GLY A 47 -23.54 24.44 3.75
CA GLY A 47 -24.30 23.25 3.30
C GLY A 47 -23.73 21.92 3.76
N ILE A 48 -22.52 21.87 4.34
CA ILE A 48 -21.99 20.65 4.98
C ILE A 48 -22.77 20.35 6.27
N LEU A 49 -22.91 21.36 7.13
CA LEU A 49 -23.64 21.30 8.40
C LEU A 49 -24.52 22.54 8.57
N ARG A 50 -25.46 22.48 9.51
CA ARG A 50 -26.22 23.64 9.98
C ARG A 50 -25.32 24.47 10.90
N VAL A 51 -24.91 25.65 10.45
CA VAL A 51 -24.01 26.54 11.20
C VAL A 51 -24.82 27.67 11.84
N PRO A 52 -24.97 27.72 13.17
CA PRO A 52 -25.63 28.84 13.85
C PRO A 52 -24.76 30.10 13.85
N GLU A 53 -25.36 31.28 14.02
CA GLU A 53 -24.67 32.59 13.98
C GLU A 53 -23.40 32.63 14.83
N ARG A 54 -23.48 32.09 16.05
CA ARG A 54 -22.36 32.03 17.01
C ARG A 54 -21.20 31.13 16.57
N ALA A 55 -21.45 30.16 15.69
CA ALA A 55 -20.46 29.24 15.17
C ALA A 55 -19.84 29.70 13.84
N HIS A 56 -20.30 30.81 13.26
CA HIS A 56 -19.66 31.37 12.07
C HIS A 56 -18.27 31.91 12.40
N TRP A 57 -17.32 31.65 11.51
CA TRP A 57 -15.95 32.15 11.63
C TRP A 57 -15.87 33.68 11.76
N SER A 58 -16.77 34.42 11.10
CA SER A 58 -16.89 35.88 11.22
C SER A 58 -17.26 36.35 12.63
N HIS A 59 -18.06 35.58 13.37
CA HIS A 59 -18.41 35.88 14.75
C HIS A 59 -17.19 35.73 15.68
N ILE A 60 -16.40 34.67 15.47
CA ILE A 60 -15.20 34.37 16.24
C ILE A 60 -14.12 35.43 15.99
N THR A 61 -13.86 35.76 14.73
CA THR A 61 -12.84 36.75 14.34
C THR A 61 -13.21 38.19 14.74
N GLY A 62 -14.51 38.50 14.78
CA GLY A 62 -15.03 39.81 15.22
C GLY A 62 -15.07 40.01 16.74
N TYR A 63 -14.74 39.00 17.55
CA TYR A 63 -14.82 39.11 19.01
C TYR A 63 -13.61 39.84 19.61
N GLU A 64 -13.85 41.02 20.19
CA GLU A 64 -12.81 41.84 20.83
C GLU A 64 -12.67 41.60 22.35
N GLY A 65 -13.65 40.92 22.97
CA GLY A 65 -13.72 40.69 24.42
C GLY A 65 -12.62 39.77 24.98
N LYS A 66 -12.53 39.65 26.32
CA LYS A 66 -11.41 38.92 26.99
C LYS A 66 -11.51 37.40 26.97
N ALA A 67 -12.69 36.82 26.78
CA ALA A 67 -12.94 35.39 26.92
C ALA A 67 -13.02 34.67 25.55
N LEU A 68 -11.96 34.75 24.76
CA LEU A 68 -11.93 34.19 23.40
C LEU A 68 -12.03 32.65 23.38
N GLY A 69 -11.49 31.97 24.41
CA GLY A 69 -11.63 30.53 24.57
C GLY A 69 -13.09 30.12 24.74
N HIS A 70 -13.82 30.85 25.58
CA HIS A 70 -15.24 30.63 25.84
C HIS A 70 -16.08 30.77 24.57
N VAL A 71 -15.79 31.77 23.74
CA VAL A 71 -16.47 31.98 22.45
C VAL A 71 -16.25 30.80 21.51
N LEU A 72 -15.02 30.26 21.43
CA LEU A 72 -14.73 29.07 20.64
C LEU A 72 -15.43 27.81 21.18
N ASN A 73 -15.45 27.64 22.50
CA ASN A 73 -16.19 26.56 23.16
C ASN A 73 -17.70 26.65 22.85
N GLU A 74 -18.30 27.83 23.02
CA GLU A 74 -19.72 28.06 22.69
C GLU A 74 -20.02 27.79 21.21
N ALA A 75 -19.15 28.23 20.29
CA ALA A 75 -19.29 27.98 18.87
C ALA A 75 -19.35 26.48 18.55
N LEU A 76 -18.45 25.67 19.13
CA LEU A 76 -18.45 24.22 18.95
C LEU A 76 -19.70 23.55 19.56
N TRP A 77 -20.12 23.98 20.76
CA TRP A 77 -21.31 23.42 21.40
C TRP A 77 -22.58 23.74 20.63
N GLU A 78 -22.73 24.96 20.10
CA GLU A 78 -23.86 25.33 19.26
C GLU A 78 -23.86 24.57 17.93
N LEU A 79 -22.68 24.38 17.33
CA LEU A 79 -22.52 23.55 16.14
C LEU A 79 -22.93 22.10 16.41
N GLU A 80 -22.50 21.53 17.54
CA GLU A 80 -22.89 20.18 17.96
C GLU A 80 -24.40 20.04 18.20
N ARG A 81 -25.01 20.96 18.95
CA ARG A 81 -26.46 20.96 19.22
C ARG A 81 -27.30 21.07 17.95
N SER A 82 -26.79 21.79 16.94
CA SER A 82 -27.47 21.98 15.67
C SER A 82 -27.37 20.78 14.74
N ASN A 83 -26.43 19.85 14.99
CA ASN A 83 -26.13 18.68 14.14
C ASN A 83 -25.88 17.41 14.99
N PRO A 84 -26.83 16.99 15.85
CA PRO A 84 -26.62 15.88 16.78
C PRO A 84 -26.41 14.53 16.09
N GLU A 85 -26.85 14.37 14.85
CA GLU A 85 -26.67 13.16 14.05
C GLU A 85 -25.21 12.92 13.64
N VAL A 86 -24.41 13.99 13.49
CA VAL A 86 -22.98 13.89 13.09
C VAL A 86 -22.05 14.17 14.28
N LEU A 87 -22.38 15.17 15.11
CA LEU A 87 -21.44 15.77 16.05
C LEU A 87 -21.66 15.45 17.53
N LYS A 88 -22.72 14.71 17.88
CA LYS A 88 -23.02 14.43 19.30
C LYS A 88 -21.85 13.73 20.00
N GLY A 89 -21.36 14.35 21.07
CA GLY A 89 -20.24 13.90 21.89
C GLY A 89 -18.86 14.15 21.27
N VAL A 90 -18.78 14.76 20.09
CA VAL A 90 -17.52 14.89 19.34
C VAL A 90 -16.56 15.87 20.01
N PHE A 91 -17.08 16.96 20.58
CA PHE A 91 -16.25 18.03 21.16
C PHE A 91 -16.18 18.00 22.70
N GLU A 92 -16.69 16.96 23.37
CA GLU A 92 -16.71 16.88 24.85
C GLU A 92 -15.33 17.00 25.50
N ALA A 93 -14.30 16.45 24.85
CA ALA A 93 -12.92 16.50 25.34
C ALA A 93 -12.19 17.81 25.00
N LEU A 94 -12.82 18.72 24.24
CA LEU A 94 -12.21 19.95 23.74
C LEU A 94 -12.60 21.13 24.64
N ASP A 95 -11.59 21.83 25.16
CA ASP A 95 -11.79 23.03 25.97
C ASP A 95 -10.69 24.06 25.69
N PHE A 96 -11.04 25.18 25.06
CA PHE A 96 -10.10 26.27 24.77
C PHE A 96 -9.79 27.15 25.98
N ASP A 97 -10.72 27.32 26.93
CA ASP A 97 -10.57 28.20 28.09
C ASP A 97 -9.50 27.70 29.06
N ARG A 98 -9.49 26.40 29.31
CA ARG A 98 -8.54 25.79 30.26
C ARG A 98 -7.15 25.57 29.66
N ARG A 99 -7.02 25.58 28.33
CA ARG A 99 -5.82 25.08 27.64
C ARG A 99 -4.94 26.17 27.03
N LEU A 100 -5.48 27.36 26.72
CA LEU A 100 -4.74 28.39 25.99
C LEU A 100 -4.97 29.81 26.50
N GLY A 101 -3.90 30.61 26.48
CA GLY A 101 -3.99 32.04 26.73
C GLY A 101 -4.52 32.81 25.50
N ARG A 102 -5.05 34.02 25.73
CA ARG A 102 -5.62 34.86 24.65
C ARG A 102 -4.66 35.08 23.48
N ALA A 103 -3.38 35.30 23.73
CA ALA A 103 -2.39 35.56 22.67
C ALA A 103 -2.26 34.35 21.73
N ASP A 104 -2.29 33.14 22.27
CA ASP A 104 -2.17 31.90 21.51
C ASP A 104 -3.43 31.63 20.69
N LEU A 105 -4.61 31.84 21.29
CA LEU A 105 -5.88 31.74 20.59
C LEU A 105 -5.96 32.73 19.43
N LYS A 106 -5.52 33.98 19.63
CA LYS A 106 -5.48 34.98 18.57
C LYS A 106 -4.51 34.58 17.46
N ALA A 107 -3.32 34.08 17.82
CA ALA A 107 -2.34 33.60 16.85
C ALA A 107 -2.88 32.42 16.03
N LEU A 108 -3.57 31.46 16.67
CA LEU A 108 -4.24 30.36 15.99
C LEU A 108 -5.32 30.85 15.01
N ILE A 109 -6.22 31.71 15.46
CA ILE A 109 -7.27 32.29 14.62
C ILE A 109 -6.64 32.99 13.42
N ASP A 110 -5.59 33.79 13.61
CA ASP A 110 -4.90 34.49 12.53
C ASP A 110 -4.21 33.54 11.53
N GLN A 111 -3.78 32.35 11.95
CA GLN A 111 -3.28 31.33 11.03
C GLN A 111 -4.42 30.74 10.19
N PHE A 112 -5.54 30.39 10.80
CA PHE A 112 -6.70 29.81 10.11
C PHE A 112 -7.43 30.81 9.21
N ASP A 113 -7.49 32.09 9.60
CA ASP A 113 -8.16 33.15 8.85
C ASP A 113 -7.51 33.42 7.48
N ARG A 114 -6.20 33.15 7.37
CA ARG A 114 -5.43 33.28 6.12
C ARG A 114 -5.71 32.16 5.11
N ILE A 115 -6.46 31.14 5.51
CA ILE A 115 -6.74 29.95 4.72
C ILE A 115 -8.20 30.01 4.29
N SER A 116 -8.47 29.85 3.00
CA SER A 116 -9.82 29.55 2.54
C SER A 116 -9.99 28.04 2.45
N LEU A 117 -11.01 27.52 3.13
CA LEU A 117 -11.41 26.12 3.10
C LEU A 117 -12.68 25.92 2.29
N SER A 118 -13.03 26.82 1.36
CA SER A 118 -14.12 26.59 0.40
C SER A 118 -13.63 25.71 -0.75
N ASP A 119 -14.48 24.81 -1.25
CA ASP A 119 -14.15 23.97 -2.41
C ASP A 119 -13.83 24.78 -3.66
N ASN A 120 -14.41 25.99 -3.79
CA ASN A 120 -14.14 26.90 -4.90
C ASN A 120 -12.72 27.49 -4.87
N ASP A 121 -12.09 27.53 -3.69
CA ASP A 121 -10.75 28.05 -3.50
C ASP A 121 -9.68 26.96 -3.47
N LEU A 122 -10.08 25.69 -3.37
CA LEU A 122 -9.17 24.55 -3.29
C LEU A 122 -8.99 23.89 -4.66
N GLU A 123 -7.93 23.10 -4.79
CA GLU A 123 -7.67 22.31 -6.00
C GLU A 123 -8.72 21.21 -6.23
N SER A 124 -9.27 20.66 -5.16
CA SER A 124 -10.34 19.67 -5.18
C SER A 124 -11.06 19.65 -3.83
N GLY A 125 -12.32 19.20 -3.80
CA GLY A 125 -13.14 19.23 -2.58
C GLY A 125 -12.65 18.34 -1.43
N ASP A 126 -11.80 17.35 -1.73
CA ASP A 126 -11.19 16.42 -0.77
C ASP A 126 -9.82 16.89 -0.23
N VAL A 127 -9.32 18.06 -0.65
CA VAL A 127 -8.03 18.62 -0.18
C VAL A 127 -7.98 18.74 1.35
N VAL A 128 -9.08 19.15 1.98
CA VAL A 128 -9.16 19.34 3.44
C VAL A 128 -9.00 18.01 4.16
N GLY A 129 -9.76 16.98 3.76
CA GLY A 129 -9.65 15.63 4.30
C GLY A 129 -8.25 15.06 4.15
N ARG A 130 -7.63 15.17 2.97
CA ARG A 130 -6.24 14.69 2.76
C ARG A 130 -5.22 15.40 3.66
N ALA A 131 -5.35 16.71 3.83
CA ALA A 131 -4.48 17.46 4.72
C ALA A 131 -4.66 17.02 6.19
N TYR A 132 -5.91 16.72 6.58
CA TYR A 132 -6.20 16.17 7.89
C TYR A 132 -5.65 14.75 8.07
N ASP A 133 -5.73 13.88 7.07
CA ASP A 133 -5.10 12.54 7.14
C ASP A 133 -3.58 12.66 7.34
N ILE A 134 -2.92 13.63 6.69
CA ILE A 134 -1.47 13.82 6.87
C ILE A 134 -1.16 14.28 8.30
N LEU A 135 -1.99 15.18 8.83
CA LEU A 135 -1.89 15.61 10.22
C LEU A 135 -2.05 14.41 11.18
N LEU A 136 -3.07 13.57 10.98
CA LEU A 136 -3.29 12.34 11.77
C LEU A 136 -2.11 11.36 11.67
N ASN A 137 -1.55 11.16 10.47
CA ASN A 137 -0.36 10.32 10.29
C ASN A 137 0.84 10.86 11.06
N SER A 138 1.07 12.18 11.02
CA SER A 138 2.21 12.80 11.72
C SER A 138 2.11 12.63 13.24
N PHE A 139 0.89 12.58 13.77
CA PHE A 139 0.63 12.26 15.17
C PHE A 139 0.89 10.78 15.47
N ALA A 140 0.45 9.87 14.60
CA ALA A 140 0.77 8.46 14.76
C ALA A 140 2.30 8.20 14.79
N ASP A 141 3.07 8.90 13.97
CA ASP A 141 4.54 8.81 13.94
C ASP A 141 5.20 9.38 15.22
N GLY A 142 4.64 10.45 15.80
CA GLY A 142 5.14 11.11 17.01
C GLY A 142 4.77 10.40 18.32
N ALA A 143 3.61 9.75 18.38
CA ALA A 143 3.00 9.24 19.60
C ALA A 143 3.67 8.00 20.23
N GLY A 144 4.53 7.27 19.52
CA GLY A 144 5.39 6.20 20.04
C GLY A 144 4.82 5.22 21.10
N LYS A 145 4.53 3.96 20.72
CA LYS A 145 4.48 2.73 21.56
C LYS A 145 3.62 2.70 22.85
N ARG A 146 2.76 3.68 23.18
CA ARG A 146 2.06 3.68 24.49
C ARG A 146 0.58 3.29 24.49
N GLY A 147 -0.09 3.21 23.34
CA GLY A 147 -1.45 2.70 23.24
C GLY A 147 -1.48 1.49 22.33
N GLY A 148 -2.11 0.39 22.73
CA GLY A 148 -2.29 -0.81 21.89
C GLY A 148 -3.13 -0.58 20.62
N GLU A 149 -3.54 0.66 20.35
CA GLU A 149 -4.21 1.12 19.14
C GLU A 149 -3.14 1.39 18.07
N PHE A 150 -2.96 0.46 17.14
CA PHE A 150 -2.01 0.61 16.04
C PHE A 150 -2.66 1.37 14.89
N PHE A 151 -2.07 2.51 14.49
CA PHE A 151 -2.45 3.15 13.23
C PHE A 151 -2.14 2.21 12.06
N THR A 152 -3.11 1.96 11.18
CA THR A 152 -2.88 1.08 10.03
C THR A 152 -2.18 1.87 8.92
N PRO A 153 -0.99 1.44 8.43
CA PRO A 153 -0.33 2.13 7.32
C PRO A 153 -1.23 2.26 6.10
N ARG A 154 -1.24 3.43 5.45
CA ARG A 154 -2.13 3.71 4.29
C ARG A 154 -1.95 2.71 3.15
N SER A 155 -0.75 2.18 2.95
CA SER A 155 -0.48 1.19 1.92
C SER A 155 -1.10 -0.17 2.24
N VAL A 156 -1.15 -0.55 3.52
CA VAL A 156 -1.87 -1.76 3.98
C VAL A 156 -3.38 -1.57 3.84
N VAL A 157 -3.92 -0.41 4.24
CA VAL A 157 -5.34 -0.09 4.05
C VAL A 157 -5.69 -0.13 2.56
N GLY A 158 -4.85 0.45 1.70
CA GLY A 158 -5.01 0.41 0.25
C GLY A 158 -5.05 -1.01 -0.29
N LEU A 159 -4.14 -1.87 0.14
CA LEU A 159 -4.14 -3.30 -0.19
C LEU A 159 -5.47 -3.96 0.19
N MET A 160 -5.92 -3.80 1.44
CA MET A 160 -7.16 -4.40 1.93
C MET A 160 -8.39 -3.93 1.15
N VAL A 161 -8.47 -2.62 0.85
CA VAL A 161 -9.55 -2.06 0.04
C VAL A 161 -9.54 -2.62 -1.39
N HIS A 162 -8.36 -2.79 -2.00
CA HIS A 162 -8.26 -3.39 -3.35
C HIS A 162 -8.57 -4.89 -3.38
N LEU A 163 -8.35 -5.63 -2.28
CA LEU A 163 -8.74 -7.03 -2.13
C LEU A 163 -10.27 -7.17 -2.03
N VAL A 164 -10.90 -6.35 -1.18
CA VAL A 164 -12.35 -6.38 -0.92
C VAL A 164 -13.17 -5.76 -2.06
N ARG A 165 -12.65 -4.70 -2.69
CA ARG A 165 -13.23 -4.02 -3.86
C ARG A 165 -14.69 -3.59 -3.65
N PRO A 166 -14.97 -2.69 -2.69
CA PRO A 166 -16.34 -2.21 -2.45
C PRO A 166 -16.94 -1.61 -3.73
N GLN A 167 -18.24 -1.81 -3.93
CA GLN A 167 -19.01 -1.34 -5.08
C GLN A 167 -20.04 -0.28 -4.67
N GLU A 168 -20.55 0.48 -5.64
CA GLU A 168 -21.67 1.40 -5.42
C GLU A 168 -22.86 0.73 -4.72
N GLY A 169 -23.45 1.45 -3.76
CA GLY A 169 -24.62 0.99 -3.01
C GLY A 169 -24.33 -0.07 -1.95
N GLN A 170 -23.09 -0.55 -1.84
CA GLN A 170 -22.71 -1.51 -0.82
C GLN A 170 -22.47 -0.86 0.55
N SER A 171 -22.49 -1.72 1.57
CA SER A 171 -22.19 -1.37 2.95
C SER A 171 -20.78 -1.84 3.35
N VAL A 172 -20.00 -0.94 3.92
CA VAL A 172 -18.64 -1.19 4.43
C VAL A 172 -18.62 -1.01 5.93
N TYR A 173 -18.06 -1.97 6.66
CA TYR A 173 -17.95 -1.94 8.11
C TYR A 173 -16.50 -2.10 8.59
N ASP A 174 -16.10 -1.26 9.54
CA ASP A 174 -14.88 -1.45 10.33
C ASP A 174 -15.22 -1.63 11.83
N PRO A 175 -15.13 -2.86 12.36
CA PRO A 175 -15.40 -3.14 13.77
C PRO A 175 -14.38 -2.55 14.75
N PHE A 176 -13.26 -2.03 14.26
CA PHE A 176 -12.20 -1.42 15.07
C PHE A 176 -11.71 -0.16 14.35
N ALA A 177 -12.64 0.79 14.21
CA ALA A 177 -12.54 1.88 13.25
C ALA A 177 -11.32 2.80 13.43
N GLY A 178 -10.74 2.88 14.64
CA GLY A 178 -9.62 3.79 14.91
C GLY A 178 -9.99 5.21 14.48
N SER A 179 -9.13 5.87 13.71
CA SER A 179 -9.40 7.22 13.17
C SER A 179 -10.28 7.25 11.91
N GLY A 180 -10.93 6.13 11.54
CA GLY A 180 -11.82 6.04 10.37
C GLY A 180 -11.11 5.94 9.02
N GLY A 181 -9.78 5.80 8.99
CA GLY A 181 -8.98 5.80 7.76
C GLY A 181 -9.36 4.72 6.75
N MET A 182 -9.75 3.51 7.21
CA MET A 182 -10.23 2.45 6.30
C MET A 182 -11.54 2.82 5.60
N LEU A 183 -12.46 3.46 6.31
CA LEU A 183 -13.75 3.88 5.77
C LEU A 183 -13.58 5.02 4.76
N VAL A 184 -12.72 6.00 5.07
CA VAL A 184 -12.33 7.07 4.14
C VAL A 184 -11.73 6.48 2.86
N GLN A 185 -10.79 5.55 2.98
CA GLN A 185 -10.12 4.97 1.81
C GLN A 185 -11.05 4.08 0.99
N ALA A 186 -12.01 3.39 1.61
CA ALA A 186 -13.06 2.67 0.90
C ALA A 186 -13.94 3.62 0.07
N ARG A 187 -14.30 4.80 0.62
CA ARG A 187 -15.03 5.84 -0.12
C ARG A 187 -14.23 6.35 -1.31
N GLN A 188 -12.99 6.75 -1.09
CA GLN A 188 -12.11 7.24 -2.16
C GLN A 188 -11.91 6.20 -3.27
N TYR A 189 -11.76 4.92 -2.92
CA TYR A 189 -11.65 3.84 -3.90
C TYR A 189 -12.85 3.81 -4.85
N VAL A 190 -14.07 3.90 -4.31
CA VAL A 190 -15.29 3.89 -5.13
C VAL A 190 -15.40 5.16 -5.97
N ASP A 191 -15.08 6.34 -5.42
CA ASP A 191 -15.09 7.59 -6.19
C ASP A 191 -14.15 7.53 -7.39
N GLU A 192 -12.97 6.92 -7.24
CA GLU A 192 -11.98 6.79 -8.32
C GLU A 192 -12.35 5.74 -9.39
N HIS A 193 -13.15 4.73 -9.04
CA HIS A 193 -13.47 3.62 -9.96
C HIS A 193 -14.87 3.71 -10.57
N VAL A 194 -15.82 4.35 -9.89
CA VAL A 194 -17.23 4.45 -10.30
C VAL A 194 -17.63 5.90 -10.60
N GLY A 195 -17.01 6.88 -9.94
CA GLY A 195 -17.22 8.31 -10.15
C GLY A 195 -17.65 9.04 -8.87
N ALA A 196 -17.47 10.37 -8.86
CA ALA A 196 -17.85 11.22 -7.74
C ALA A 196 -19.38 11.23 -7.51
N GLY A 197 -19.81 11.24 -6.24
CA GLY A 197 -21.23 11.21 -5.85
C GLY A 197 -21.84 9.83 -5.65
N THR A 198 -21.04 8.77 -5.85
CA THR A 198 -21.44 7.37 -5.60
C THR A 198 -21.71 7.11 -4.12
N HIS A 199 -22.79 6.42 -3.74
CA HIS A 199 -23.07 6.19 -2.31
C HIS A 199 -22.47 4.88 -1.80
N LEU A 200 -21.76 4.95 -0.67
CA LEU A 200 -21.37 3.81 0.16
C LEU A 200 -21.94 4.02 1.56
N ALA A 201 -22.56 2.99 2.12
CA ALA A 201 -23.04 3.04 3.49
C ALA A 201 -21.89 2.63 4.44
N LEU A 202 -21.31 3.58 5.17
CA LEU A 202 -20.11 3.37 5.99
C LEU A 202 -20.47 3.21 7.47
N PHE A 203 -19.95 2.16 8.09
CA PHE A 203 -20.18 1.81 9.49
C PHE A 203 -18.88 1.59 10.22
N GLY A 204 -18.77 2.08 11.45
CA GLY A 204 -17.59 1.90 12.28
C GLY A 204 -17.95 1.68 13.75
N GLN A 205 -17.09 1.00 14.48
CA GLN A 205 -17.15 0.95 15.94
C GLN A 205 -15.76 1.15 16.55
N GLU A 206 -15.67 1.97 17.59
CA GLU A 206 -14.42 2.27 18.29
C GLU A 206 -14.65 2.33 19.79
N VAL A 207 -13.82 1.65 20.58
CA VAL A 207 -13.96 1.59 22.04
C VAL A 207 -13.50 2.89 22.71
N ASN A 208 -12.48 3.54 22.16
CA ASN A 208 -11.93 4.78 22.69
C ASN A 208 -12.77 5.98 22.24
N ALA A 209 -13.44 6.65 23.16
CA ALA A 209 -14.31 7.78 22.86
C ALA A 209 -13.60 8.93 22.10
N ALA A 210 -12.34 9.24 22.45
CA ALA A 210 -11.59 10.30 21.77
C ALA A 210 -11.19 9.90 20.34
N THR A 211 -10.77 8.65 20.15
CA THR A 211 -10.47 8.09 18.82
C THR A 211 -11.75 7.99 17.97
N CYS A 212 -12.88 7.62 18.57
CA CYS A 212 -14.21 7.62 17.94
C CYS A 212 -14.62 9.03 17.45
N SER A 213 -14.42 10.07 18.26
CA SER A 213 -14.60 11.47 17.84
C SER A 213 -13.68 11.85 16.69
N THR A 214 -12.41 11.42 16.73
CA THR A 214 -11.45 11.62 15.64
C THR A 214 -11.93 10.97 14.34
N ALA A 215 -12.49 9.76 14.38
CA ALA A 215 -13.04 9.09 13.21
C ALA A 215 -14.19 9.86 12.56
N ARG A 216 -15.12 10.35 13.39
CA ARG A 216 -16.27 11.14 12.91
C ARG A 216 -15.82 12.47 12.29
N LEU A 217 -14.87 13.16 12.92
CA LEU A 217 -14.27 14.38 12.37
C LEU A 217 -13.54 14.09 11.05
N ASN A 218 -12.82 12.98 10.96
CA ASN A 218 -12.11 12.61 9.74
C ASN A 218 -13.09 12.40 8.58
N LEU A 219 -14.13 11.57 8.79
CA LEU A 219 -15.18 11.34 7.81
C LEU A 219 -15.84 12.66 7.37
N LEU A 220 -16.20 13.53 8.32
CA LEU A 220 -16.77 14.85 8.03
C LEU A 220 -15.86 15.72 7.17
N LEU A 221 -14.56 15.77 7.45
CA LEU A 221 -13.59 16.57 6.70
C LEU A 221 -13.31 16.03 5.29
N HIS A 222 -13.60 14.74 5.05
CA HIS A 222 -13.67 14.14 3.71
C HIS A 222 -15.05 14.31 3.04
N GLY A 223 -15.97 15.07 3.64
CA GLY A 223 -17.31 15.30 3.10
C GLY A 223 -18.29 14.14 3.31
N ILE A 224 -17.94 13.16 4.15
CA ILE A 224 -18.73 11.96 4.43
C ILE A 224 -19.59 12.22 5.67
N VAL A 225 -20.80 12.71 5.44
CA VAL A 225 -21.77 13.05 6.51
C VAL A 225 -22.79 11.94 6.77
N ASP A 226 -22.95 10.99 5.83
CA ASP A 226 -23.90 9.88 5.88
C ASP A 226 -23.25 8.57 6.38
N SER A 227 -22.44 8.67 7.43
CA SER A 227 -21.74 7.53 8.06
C SER A 227 -22.22 7.26 9.48
N SER A 228 -22.04 6.03 9.97
CA SER A 228 -22.40 5.63 11.34
C SER A 228 -21.21 5.04 12.07
N VAL A 229 -20.51 5.87 12.85
CA VAL A 229 -19.44 5.44 13.75
C VAL A 229 -19.95 5.48 15.19
N LEU A 230 -19.99 4.33 15.86
CA LEU A 230 -20.51 4.18 17.23
C LEU A 230 -19.36 3.96 18.22
N CYS A 231 -19.47 4.51 19.43
CA CYS A 231 -18.42 4.38 20.44
C CYS A 231 -18.78 3.27 21.45
N GLY A 232 -17.97 2.21 21.54
CA GLY A 232 -18.19 1.06 22.41
C GLY A 232 -17.31 -0.15 22.05
N ASP A 233 -17.20 -1.12 22.96
CA ASP A 233 -16.36 -2.31 22.77
C ASP A 233 -17.04 -3.36 21.87
N THR A 234 -16.42 -3.66 20.74
CA THR A 234 -16.96 -4.53 19.69
C THR A 234 -17.11 -5.99 20.12
N LEU A 235 -16.22 -6.50 20.98
CA LEU A 235 -16.26 -7.90 21.40
C LEU A 235 -17.35 -8.14 22.45
N SER A 236 -17.54 -7.22 23.39
CA SER A 236 -18.57 -7.33 24.42
C SER A 236 -19.94 -6.86 23.94
N ASP A 237 -20.03 -5.67 23.34
CA ASP A 237 -21.30 -5.03 22.94
C ASP A 237 -21.19 -4.43 21.52
N PRO A 238 -21.29 -5.25 20.45
CA PRO A 238 -21.41 -4.74 19.08
C PRO A 238 -22.71 -3.93 18.93
N LEU A 239 -22.59 -2.68 18.47
CA LEU A 239 -23.67 -1.69 18.52
C LEU A 239 -24.48 -1.57 17.22
N HIS A 240 -23.94 -2.08 16.11
CA HIS A 240 -24.63 -2.07 14.81
C HIS A 240 -25.65 -3.20 14.73
N VAL A 241 -26.85 -2.92 15.23
CA VAL A 241 -27.98 -3.85 15.32
C VAL A 241 -29.13 -3.43 14.40
N MET A 242 -29.84 -4.41 13.87
CA MET A 242 -31.08 -4.23 13.12
C MET A 242 -32.27 -4.02 14.09
N ALA A 243 -33.41 -3.57 13.57
CA ALA A 243 -34.61 -3.33 14.38
C ALA A 243 -35.17 -4.60 15.05
N ASP A 244 -34.89 -5.78 14.50
CA ASP A 244 -35.25 -7.09 15.05
C ASP A 244 -34.28 -7.58 16.15
N GLY A 245 -33.25 -6.79 16.49
CA GLY A 245 -32.26 -7.09 17.52
C GLY A 245 -31.08 -7.92 17.04
N HIS A 246 -31.09 -8.42 15.80
CA HIS A 246 -29.96 -9.14 15.23
C HIS A 246 -28.85 -8.18 14.80
N LEU A 247 -27.61 -8.69 14.77
CA LEU A 247 -26.48 -7.91 14.26
C LEU A 247 -26.68 -7.58 12.78
N ARG A 248 -26.40 -6.32 12.44
CA ARG A 248 -26.35 -5.89 11.05
C ARG A 248 -25.24 -6.64 10.34
N ARG A 249 -25.53 -7.07 9.11
CA ARG A 249 -24.55 -7.69 8.21
C ARG A 249 -24.19 -6.74 7.07
N PHE A 250 -22.94 -6.79 6.63
CA PHE A 250 -22.32 -5.89 5.67
C PHE A 250 -21.78 -6.64 4.45
N ASP A 251 -21.69 -5.93 3.33
CA ASP A 251 -21.17 -6.49 2.07
C ASP A 251 -19.64 -6.59 2.10
N CYS A 252 -19.01 -5.59 2.75
CA CYS A 252 -17.58 -5.45 2.88
C CYS A 252 -17.21 -5.22 4.36
N VAL A 253 -16.20 -5.93 4.86
CA VAL A 253 -15.64 -5.67 6.20
C VAL A 253 -14.13 -5.47 6.09
N LEU A 254 -13.63 -4.33 6.57
CA LEU A 254 -12.21 -4.01 6.60
C LEU A 254 -11.82 -3.84 8.06
N SER A 255 -10.76 -4.50 8.54
CA SER A 255 -10.41 -4.37 9.95
C SER A 255 -8.95 -4.62 10.29
N ASN A 256 -8.43 -3.83 11.23
CA ASN A 256 -7.18 -4.08 11.93
C ASN A 256 -7.43 -4.03 13.45
N PRO A 257 -7.93 -5.13 14.05
CA PRO A 257 -8.17 -5.18 15.48
C PRO A 257 -6.84 -5.05 16.26
N PRO A 258 -6.87 -4.50 17.49
CA PRO A 258 -5.69 -4.53 18.35
C PRO A 258 -5.23 -5.97 18.61
N PHE A 259 -3.93 -6.23 18.49
CA PHE A 259 -3.39 -7.58 18.62
C PHE A 259 -3.37 -8.04 20.08
N SER A 260 -3.70 -9.32 20.29
CA SER A 260 -3.45 -10.00 21.55
C SER A 260 -4.16 -9.29 22.73
N MET A 261 -5.44 -8.95 22.54
CA MET A 261 -6.29 -8.40 23.59
C MET A 261 -6.81 -9.49 24.55
N ASN A 262 -7.16 -9.07 25.76
CA ASN A 262 -8.01 -9.85 26.65
C ASN A 262 -9.48 -9.55 26.37
N TYR A 263 -10.37 -10.48 26.70
CA TYR A 263 -11.81 -10.26 26.66
C TYR A 263 -12.49 -11.11 27.74
N SER A 264 -13.78 -10.89 27.98
CA SER A 264 -14.54 -11.68 28.94
C SER A 264 -15.78 -12.25 28.28
N GLU A 265 -15.84 -13.58 28.20
CA GLU A 265 -16.99 -14.32 27.65
C GLU A 265 -18.31 -13.96 28.36
N LYS A 266 -18.24 -13.64 29.66
CA LYS A 266 -19.40 -13.35 30.51
C LYS A 266 -20.16 -12.08 30.12
N VAL A 267 -19.51 -11.16 29.40
CA VAL A 267 -20.10 -9.88 29.00
C VAL A 267 -20.36 -9.79 27.50
N VAL A 268 -20.16 -10.89 26.75
CA VAL A 268 -20.44 -10.92 25.32
C VAL A 268 -21.94 -11.02 25.10
N ARG A 269 -22.54 -9.96 24.57
CA ARG A 269 -23.99 -9.85 24.33
C ARG A 269 -24.51 -10.77 23.23
N TYR A 270 -23.68 -11.02 22.21
CA TYR A 270 -23.99 -11.85 21.03
C TYR A 270 -23.02 -13.04 20.94
N PRO A 271 -23.17 -14.06 21.81
CA PRO A 271 -22.26 -15.21 21.89
C PRO A 271 -22.32 -16.12 20.66
N GLU A 272 -23.42 -16.11 19.90
CA GLU A 272 -23.61 -16.90 18.67
C GLU A 272 -22.61 -16.53 17.56
N ARG A 273 -21.94 -15.37 17.66
CA ARG A 273 -20.83 -15.01 16.77
C ARG A 273 -19.65 -15.99 16.87
N MET A 274 -19.43 -16.61 18.02
CA MET A 274 -18.29 -17.52 18.27
C MET A 274 -18.63 -18.95 17.86
N ARG A 275 -19.12 -19.10 16.63
CA ARG A 275 -19.65 -20.34 16.05
C ARG A 275 -18.66 -21.50 16.09
N TYR A 276 -17.37 -21.23 15.93
CA TYR A 276 -16.32 -22.24 15.85
C TYR A 276 -15.64 -22.52 17.19
N GLY A 277 -16.05 -21.84 18.26
CA GLY A 277 -15.53 -22.01 19.61
C GLY A 277 -14.97 -20.73 20.22
N TRP A 278 -14.51 -20.86 21.47
CA TRP A 278 -14.00 -19.76 22.29
C TRP A 278 -12.53 -19.97 22.61
N THR A 279 -11.72 -18.92 22.48
CA THR A 279 -10.38 -18.93 23.06
C THR A 279 -10.47 -18.65 24.56
N PRO A 280 -9.40 -18.88 25.35
CA PRO A 280 -9.39 -18.42 26.73
C PRO A 280 -9.52 -16.89 26.79
N GLY A 281 -10.49 -16.36 27.53
CA GLY A 281 -10.67 -14.92 27.72
C GLY A 281 -9.48 -14.21 28.41
N GLN A 282 -8.66 -14.96 29.14
CA GLN A 282 -7.42 -14.49 29.76
C GLN A 282 -6.18 -14.96 28.97
N GLY A 283 -5.14 -14.14 28.96
CA GLY A 283 -3.85 -14.50 28.35
C GLY A 283 -3.68 -14.01 26.90
N LYS A 284 -4.36 -12.92 26.52
CA LYS A 284 -4.11 -12.19 25.28
C LYS A 284 -4.43 -12.97 23.99
N LYS A 285 -5.61 -13.62 23.93
CA LYS A 285 -6.01 -14.53 22.85
C LYS A 285 -7.30 -14.13 22.11
N ALA A 286 -7.65 -12.86 22.08
CA ALA A 286 -8.86 -12.37 21.39
C ALA A 286 -8.76 -12.39 19.85
N ASP A 287 -7.60 -12.64 19.25
CA ASP A 287 -7.37 -12.50 17.81
C ASP A 287 -8.39 -13.28 16.96
N LEU A 288 -8.65 -14.55 17.30
CA LEU A 288 -9.64 -15.38 16.60
C LEU A 288 -11.10 -15.00 16.96
N MET A 289 -11.35 -14.33 18.08
CA MET A 289 -12.68 -13.79 18.38
C MET A 289 -13.01 -12.61 17.47
N ASN A 290 -12.01 -11.77 17.16
CA ASN A 290 -12.14 -10.69 16.18
C ASN A 290 -12.43 -11.23 14.78
N VAL A 291 -11.71 -12.27 14.35
CA VAL A 291 -11.96 -12.98 13.07
C VAL A 291 -13.38 -13.54 13.01
N GLN A 292 -13.84 -14.19 14.09
CA GLN A 292 -15.21 -14.70 14.16
C GLN A 292 -16.27 -13.58 14.14
N HIS A 293 -16.01 -12.43 14.76
CA HIS A 293 -16.90 -11.28 14.65
C HIS A 293 -17.02 -10.76 13.21
N VAL A 294 -15.90 -10.65 12.48
CA VAL A 294 -15.92 -10.30 11.05
C VAL A 294 -16.76 -11.31 10.27
N LEU A 295 -16.54 -12.62 10.46
CA LEU A 295 -17.32 -13.66 9.80
C LEU A 295 -18.83 -13.61 10.10
N ALA A 296 -19.21 -13.24 11.33
CA ALA A 296 -20.61 -13.14 11.75
C ALA A 296 -21.31 -11.89 11.21
N THR A 297 -20.56 -10.83 10.89
CA THR A 297 -21.08 -9.56 10.36
C THR A 297 -21.00 -9.46 8.84
N LEU A 298 -20.47 -10.48 8.15
CA LEU A 298 -20.53 -10.56 6.69
C LEU A 298 -21.91 -11.06 6.22
N ARG A 299 -22.48 -10.36 5.24
CA ARG A 299 -23.64 -10.86 4.46
C ARG A 299 -23.26 -12.15 3.73
N PRO A 300 -24.22 -13.02 3.38
CA PRO A 300 -24.00 -14.04 2.36
C PRO A 300 -23.42 -13.40 1.09
N GLY A 301 -22.35 -13.96 0.54
CA GLY A 301 -21.64 -13.35 -0.61
C GLY A 301 -20.71 -12.18 -0.29
N GLY A 302 -20.71 -11.66 0.95
CA GLY A 302 -19.81 -10.59 1.37
C GLY A 302 -18.36 -11.04 1.46
N ILE A 303 -17.44 -10.07 1.51
CA ILE A 303 -16.00 -10.27 1.62
C ILE A 303 -15.41 -9.38 2.71
N GLY A 304 -14.46 -9.91 3.48
CA GLY A 304 -13.75 -9.16 4.50
C GLY A 304 -12.24 -9.33 4.38
N ALA A 305 -11.50 -8.29 4.75
CA ALA A 305 -10.05 -8.38 4.96
C ALA A 305 -9.75 -7.98 6.40
N VAL A 306 -9.07 -8.86 7.14
CA VAL A 306 -8.71 -8.61 8.53
C VAL A 306 -7.22 -8.82 8.75
N VAL A 307 -6.56 -7.82 9.36
CA VAL A 307 -5.18 -7.93 9.80
C VAL A 307 -5.13 -8.74 11.09
N THR A 308 -4.22 -9.72 11.15
CA THR A 308 -3.99 -10.55 12.35
C THR A 308 -2.51 -10.84 12.54
N PRO A 309 -2.04 -11.10 13.78
CA PRO A 309 -0.69 -11.60 14.00
C PRO A 309 -0.56 -13.03 13.47
N HIS A 310 0.63 -13.43 13.00
CA HIS A 310 0.86 -14.79 12.46
C HIS A 310 0.48 -15.93 13.43
N GLY A 311 0.43 -15.67 14.74
CA GLY A 311 0.04 -16.69 15.73
C GLY A 311 -1.29 -17.38 15.43
N VAL A 312 -2.27 -16.67 14.85
CA VAL A 312 -3.58 -17.27 14.50
C VAL A 312 -3.46 -18.40 13.47
N LEU A 313 -2.39 -18.41 12.69
CA LEU A 313 -2.16 -19.37 11.61
C LEU A 313 -1.73 -20.75 12.13
N PHE A 314 -1.08 -20.83 13.30
CA PHE A 314 -0.40 -22.05 13.72
C PHE A 314 -0.51 -22.40 15.21
N ARG A 315 -1.04 -21.52 16.07
CA ARG A 315 -1.25 -21.86 17.49
C ARG A 315 -2.17 -23.08 17.62
N GLY A 316 -1.81 -23.99 18.53
CA GLY A 316 -2.51 -25.25 18.78
C GLY A 316 -3.68 -25.14 19.77
N GLY A 317 -4.23 -26.29 20.17
CA GLY A 317 -5.38 -26.36 21.09
C GLY A 317 -6.66 -25.80 20.46
N VAL A 318 -7.47 -25.10 21.26
CA VAL A 318 -8.76 -24.57 20.79
C VAL A 318 -8.64 -23.58 19.61
N GLU A 319 -7.49 -22.90 19.47
CA GLU A 319 -7.24 -22.04 18.30
C GLU A 319 -7.11 -22.86 17.00
N ALA A 320 -6.60 -24.10 17.08
CA ALA A 320 -6.55 -25.01 15.95
C ALA A 320 -7.94 -25.53 15.57
N ASP A 321 -8.80 -25.80 16.56
CA ASP A 321 -10.19 -26.23 16.32
C ASP A 321 -11.01 -25.12 15.65
N ILE A 322 -10.88 -23.88 16.13
CA ILE A 322 -11.53 -22.71 15.52
C ILE A 322 -11.06 -22.54 14.07
N ARG A 323 -9.74 -22.59 13.85
CA ARG A 323 -9.14 -22.44 12.52
C ARG A 323 -9.60 -23.54 11.57
N ARG A 324 -9.62 -24.80 12.02
CA ARG A 324 -10.18 -25.93 11.27
C ARG A 324 -11.62 -25.64 10.85
N GLY A 325 -12.48 -25.27 11.78
CA GLY A 325 -13.89 -25.00 11.48
C GLY A 325 -14.10 -23.87 10.45
N ILE A 326 -13.29 -22.80 10.52
CA ILE A 326 -13.33 -21.69 9.53
C ILE A 326 -12.94 -22.18 8.13
N VAL A 327 -11.87 -22.99 8.04
CA VAL A 327 -11.33 -23.49 6.77
C VAL A 327 -12.27 -24.53 6.16
N GLU A 328 -12.75 -25.50 6.94
CA GLU A 328 -13.71 -26.52 6.49
C GLU A 328 -15.04 -25.91 6.02
N ALA A 329 -15.48 -24.83 6.66
CA ALA A 329 -16.65 -24.07 6.24
C ALA A 329 -16.41 -23.22 4.97
N SER A 330 -15.23 -23.33 4.34
CA SER A 330 -14.82 -22.55 3.17
C SER A 330 -14.97 -21.03 3.38
N ARG A 331 -14.70 -20.55 4.60
CA ARG A 331 -14.86 -19.14 4.96
C ARG A 331 -13.55 -18.34 4.87
N LEU A 332 -12.41 -19.02 4.76
CA LEU A 332 -11.10 -18.41 4.51
C LEU A 332 -10.77 -18.58 3.03
N GLU A 333 -10.57 -17.47 2.32
CA GLU A 333 -10.27 -17.45 0.88
C GLU A 333 -8.75 -17.30 0.64
N ALA A 334 -8.08 -16.42 1.40
CA ALA A 334 -6.64 -16.25 1.27
C ALA A 334 -5.95 -15.91 2.61
N VAL A 335 -4.67 -16.30 2.70
CA VAL A 335 -3.72 -15.92 3.74
C VAL A 335 -2.57 -15.16 3.09
N ILE A 336 -2.42 -13.88 3.42
CA ILE A 336 -1.43 -12.99 2.81
C ILE A 336 -0.44 -12.53 3.89
N GLY A 337 0.79 -13.03 3.85
CA GLY A 337 1.87 -12.58 4.72
C GLY A 337 2.42 -11.23 4.26
N ILE A 338 2.55 -10.28 5.18
CA ILE A 338 3.10 -8.96 4.88
C ILE A 338 4.54 -8.89 5.40
N GLY A 339 5.41 -8.19 4.67
CA GLY A 339 6.81 -7.99 5.07
C GLY A 339 6.98 -7.42 6.48
N PRO A 340 8.12 -7.71 7.12
CA PRO A 340 8.40 -7.26 8.48
C PRO A 340 8.47 -5.72 8.54
N ASN A 341 8.22 -5.14 9.71
CA ASN A 341 8.34 -3.70 9.98
C ASN A 341 7.51 -2.78 9.05
N VAL A 342 6.39 -3.28 8.49
CA VAL A 342 5.41 -2.43 7.78
C VAL A 342 4.46 -1.74 8.77
N PHE A 343 4.07 -2.44 9.85
CA PHE A 343 3.17 -1.90 10.87
C PHE A 343 3.93 -1.11 11.93
N TYR A 344 3.40 0.07 12.27
CA TYR A 344 3.97 0.93 13.30
C TYR A 344 3.98 0.24 14.67
N GLY A 345 4.99 0.57 15.48
CA GLY A 345 5.00 0.25 16.91
C GLY A 345 5.16 -1.24 17.28
N THR A 346 5.23 -2.16 16.32
CA THR A 346 5.38 -3.60 16.56
C THR A 346 6.34 -4.26 15.57
N SER A 347 7.13 -5.22 16.05
CA SER A 347 7.93 -6.13 15.22
C SER A 347 7.24 -7.49 15.01
N ILE A 348 6.00 -7.62 15.49
CA ILE A 348 5.21 -8.84 15.34
C ILE A 348 4.86 -9.01 13.86
N PRO A 349 5.22 -10.15 13.23
CA PRO A 349 4.79 -10.45 11.87
C PRO A 349 3.26 -10.51 11.79
N ALA A 350 2.71 -9.78 10.82
CA ALA A 350 1.28 -9.67 10.59
C ALA A 350 0.93 -10.20 9.20
N CYS A 351 -0.27 -10.77 9.11
CA CYS A 351 -0.86 -11.25 7.87
C CYS A 351 -2.26 -10.69 7.71
N ILE A 352 -2.74 -10.69 6.48
CA ILE A 352 -4.13 -10.36 6.14
C ILE A 352 -4.84 -11.68 5.84
N LEU A 353 -5.96 -11.91 6.52
CA LEU A 353 -6.89 -12.98 6.18
C LEU A 353 -7.99 -12.39 5.30
N VAL A 354 -8.20 -12.97 4.13
CA VAL A 354 -9.37 -12.66 3.29
C VAL A 354 -10.46 -13.67 3.60
N LEU A 355 -11.59 -13.17 4.04
CA LEU A 355 -12.71 -13.94 4.59
C LEU A 355 -13.94 -13.77 3.73
N ARG A 356 -14.74 -14.82 3.62
CA ARG A 356 -16.01 -14.81 2.87
C ARG A 356 -17.21 -14.90 3.80
N GLY A 357 -18.32 -14.32 3.37
CA GLY A 357 -19.64 -14.60 3.91
C GLY A 357 -20.05 -16.06 3.66
N GLU A 358 -21.15 -16.48 4.26
CA GLU A 358 -21.70 -17.82 4.03
C GLU A 358 -21.99 -18.03 2.54
N ASN A 359 -21.53 -19.16 1.99
CA ASN A 359 -21.59 -19.51 0.57
C ASN A 359 -20.97 -18.48 -0.39
N GLY A 360 -20.19 -17.53 0.13
CA GLY A 360 -19.62 -16.45 -0.66
C GLY A 360 -18.42 -16.86 -1.50
N THR A 361 -17.70 -17.92 -1.14
CA THR A 361 -16.52 -18.38 -1.89
C THR A 361 -16.91 -18.86 -3.29
N PRO A 362 -16.25 -18.36 -4.36
CA PRO A 362 -16.48 -18.80 -5.74
C PRO A 362 -16.43 -20.32 -5.86
N ALA A 363 -17.29 -20.89 -6.72
CA ALA A 363 -17.48 -22.34 -6.77
C ALA A 363 -16.17 -23.08 -7.09
N GLU A 364 -15.37 -22.57 -8.01
CA GLU A 364 -14.07 -23.11 -8.41
C GLU A 364 -12.97 -22.99 -7.35
N GLN A 365 -13.17 -22.15 -6.32
CA GLN A 365 -12.21 -21.91 -5.23
C GLN A 365 -12.62 -22.60 -3.92
N ARG A 366 -13.79 -23.23 -3.85
CA ARG A 366 -14.27 -23.93 -2.64
C ARG A 366 -13.36 -25.11 -2.32
N GLY A 367 -13.08 -25.29 -1.02
CA GLY A 367 -12.12 -26.32 -0.58
C GLY A 367 -10.68 -26.00 -0.94
N GLN A 368 -10.35 -24.74 -1.23
CA GLN A 368 -8.98 -24.27 -1.44
C GLN A 368 -8.74 -22.97 -0.68
N VAL A 369 -7.47 -22.69 -0.37
CA VAL A 369 -7.01 -21.42 0.20
C VAL A 369 -5.81 -20.95 -0.59
N LEU A 370 -5.82 -19.68 -0.99
CA LEU A 370 -4.65 -19.05 -1.61
C LEU A 370 -3.68 -18.54 -0.54
N PHE A 371 -2.44 -19.01 -0.57
CA PHE A 371 -1.36 -18.47 0.24
C PHE A 371 -0.52 -17.52 -0.60
N ILE A 372 -0.28 -16.30 -0.08
CA ILE A 372 0.63 -15.33 -0.67
C ILE A 372 1.70 -14.97 0.39
N ASN A 373 2.97 -15.20 0.06
CA ASN A 373 4.11 -14.77 0.88
C ASN A 373 4.70 -13.48 0.31
N ALA A 374 4.20 -12.33 0.77
CA ALA A 374 4.68 -11.02 0.35
C ALA A 374 5.75 -10.46 1.31
N GLU A 375 6.55 -11.33 1.95
CA GLU A 375 7.53 -10.90 2.95
C GLU A 375 8.67 -10.05 2.37
N HIS A 376 9.00 -10.29 1.10
CA HIS A 376 10.01 -9.57 0.33
C HIS A 376 9.44 -8.45 -0.54
N GLU A 377 8.11 -8.30 -0.59
CA GLU A 377 7.43 -7.27 -1.38
C GLU A 377 7.35 -5.95 -0.62
N VAL A 378 8.48 -5.46 -0.12
CA VAL A 378 8.56 -4.22 0.64
C VAL A 378 9.81 -3.43 0.27
N VAL A 379 9.71 -2.11 0.32
CA VAL A 379 10.86 -1.23 0.21
C VAL A 379 11.34 -0.85 1.60
N THR A 380 12.61 -1.13 1.88
CA THR A 380 13.25 -0.82 3.16
C THR A 380 13.37 0.69 3.35
N GLY A 381 12.71 1.22 4.37
CA GLY A 381 12.86 2.60 4.80
C GLY A 381 13.78 2.75 6.01
N ARG A 382 14.02 3.99 6.46
CA ARG A 382 14.92 4.29 7.57
C ARG A 382 14.46 3.69 8.91
N SER A 383 13.16 3.78 9.20
CA SER A 383 12.55 3.32 10.46
C SER A 383 11.46 2.27 10.27
N GLN A 384 10.87 2.19 9.08
CA GLN A 384 9.79 1.27 8.71
C GLN A 384 9.94 0.89 7.24
N ASN A 385 9.52 -0.33 6.93
CA ASN A 385 9.35 -0.80 5.56
C ASN A 385 8.03 -0.28 5.00
N ARG A 386 7.95 -0.15 3.67
CA ARG A 386 6.77 0.36 2.99
C ARG A 386 6.35 -0.58 1.87
N LEU A 387 5.05 -0.86 1.81
CA LEU A 387 4.42 -1.41 0.61
C LEU A 387 4.26 -0.28 -0.42
N GLU A 388 4.96 -0.38 -1.54
CA GLU A 388 4.81 0.55 -2.66
C GLU A 388 3.66 0.11 -3.58
N PRO A 389 3.14 1.00 -4.44
CA PRO A 389 2.02 0.68 -5.34
C PRO A 389 2.25 -0.58 -6.17
N GLN A 390 3.48 -0.82 -6.65
CA GLN A 390 3.80 -2.05 -7.39
C GLN A 390 3.67 -3.32 -6.55
N ASN A 391 4.02 -3.28 -5.26
CA ASN A 391 3.88 -4.43 -4.36
C ASN A 391 2.40 -4.76 -4.14
N VAL A 392 1.58 -3.72 -3.90
CA VAL A 392 0.13 -3.86 -3.75
C VAL A 392 -0.48 -4.46 -5.02
N GLU A 393 -0.11 -3.96 -6.19
CA GLU A 393 -0.64 -4.44 -7.47
C GLU A 393 -0.28 -5.91 -7.72
N LYS A 394 0.95 -6.34 -7.40
CA LYS A 394 1.36 -7.74 -7.51
C LYS A 394 0.56 -8.66 -6.58
N ILE A 395 0.38 -8.28 -5.31
CA ILE A 395 -0.40 -9.06 -4.33
C ILE A 395 -1.87 -9.17 -4.79
N VAL A 396 -2.48 -8.04 -5.16
CA VAL A 396 -3.87 -7.98 -5.63
C VAL A 396 -4.05 -8.76 -6.93
N GLY A 397 -3.09 -8.67 -7.86
CA GLY A 397 -3.07 -9.42 -9.11
C GLY A 397 -3.07 -10.93 -8.85
N ALA A 398 -2.13 -11.42 -8.02
CA ALA A 398 -2.05 -12.83 -7.67
C ALA A 398 -3.34 -13.35 -7.00
N PHE A 399 -3.95 -12.53 -6.13
CA PHE A 399 -5.23 -12.85 -5.48
C PHE A 399 -6.38 -12.95 -6.50
N ARG A 400 -6.56 -11.92 -7.33
CA ARG A 400 -7.69 -11.85 -8.27
C ARG A 400 -7.63 -12.89 -9.37
N GLU A 401 -6.43 -13.25 -9.77
CA GLU A 401 -6.18 -14.19 -10.86
C GLU A 401 -6.02 -15.63 -10.35
N TRP A 402 -6.09 -15.83 -9.03
CA TRP A 402 -5.92 -17.13 -8.38
C TRP A 402 -4.62 -17.83 -8.81
N ALA A 403 -3.53 -17.05 -8.88
CA ALA A 403 -2.29 -17.46 -9.54
C ALA A 403 -1.34 -18.23 -8.62
N ASN A 404 -0.71 -19.27 -9.17
CA ASN A 404 0.45 -19.93 -8.57
C ASN A 404 1.73 -19.28 -9.12
N ILE A 405 2.51 -18.64 -8.24
CA ILE A 405 3.74 -17.94 -8.61
C ILE A 405 4.86 -18.51 -7.74
N PRO A 406 5.88 -19.16 -8.33
CA PRO A 406 6.98 -19.76 -7.58
C PRO A 406 7.59 -18.78 -6.56
N GLY A 407 7.70 -19.23 -5.32
CA GLY A 407 8.24 -18.44 -4.20
C GLY A 407 7.36 -17.28 -3.71
N PHE A 408 6.18 -17.06 -4.29
CA PHE A 408 5.33 -15.92 -3.95
C PHE A 408 3.88 -16.29 -3.64
N SER A 409 3.25 -17.18 -4.40
CA SER A 409 1.87 -17.60 -4.15
C SER A 409 1.58 -19.04 -4.54
N ARG A 410 0.71 -19.71 -3.79
CA ARG A 410 0.21 -21.05 -4.11
C ARG A 410 -1.23 -21.26 -3.65
N VAL A 411 -2.04 -21.85 -4.52
CA VAL A 411 -3.38 -22.36 -4.20
C VAL A 411 -3.22 -23.74 -3.58
N VAL A 412 -3.75 -23.93 -2.38
CA VAL A 412 -3.60 -25.17 -1.60
C VAL A 412 -4.97 -25.76 -1.33
N SER A 413 -5.11 -27.08 -1.53
CA SER A 413 -6.38 -27.78 -1.29
C SER A 413 -6.64 -27.98 0.22
N LEU A 414 -7.91 -28.16 0.56
CA LEU A 414 -8.35 -28.51 1.91
C LEU A 414 -7.68 -29.80 2.40
N ASP A 415 -7.51 -30.79 1.52
CA ASP A 415 -6.86 -32.06 1.85
C ASP A 415 -5.40 -31.86 2.27
N GLU A 416 -4.64 -31.07 1.52
CA GLU A 416 -3.25 -30.75 1.88
C GLU A 416 -3.18 -29.93 3.18
N ILE A 417 -4.13 -29.02 3.41
CA ILE A 417 -4.23 -28.27 4.68
C ILE A 417 -4.55 -29.22 5.84
N ALA A 418 -5.43 -30.21 5.63
CA ALA A 418 -5.79 -31.20 6.63
C ALA A 418 -4.62 -32.13 6.98
N GLU A 419 -3.83 -32.56 5.98
CA GLU A 419 -2.58 -33.32 6.17
C GLU A 419 -1.54 -32.53 7.00
N ASN A 420 -1.60 -31.20 6.95
CA ASN A 420 -0.78 -30.30 7.75
C ASN A 420 -1.43 -29.90 9.09
N ASP A 421 -2.40 -30.66 9.61
CA ASP A 421 -3.12 -30.41 10.86
C ASP A 421 -3.80 -29.02 10.91
N PHE A 422 -4.26 -28.54 9.75
CA PHE A 422 -4.78 -27.19 9.56
C PHE A 422 -3.78 -26.09 9.97
N ASN A 423 -2.48 -26.35 9.95
CA ASN A 423 -1.45 -25.35 10.19
C ASN A 423 -1.33 -24.43 8.97
N LEU A 424 -1.73 -23.18 9.09
CA LEU A 424 -1.73 -22.19 8.00
C LEU A 424 -0.45 -21.35 7.95
N ASN A 425 0.65 -21.81 8.56
CA ASN A 425 1.93 -21.10 8.44
C ASN A 425 2.33 -21.01 6.96
N ILE A 426 2.42 -19.79 6.44
CA ILE A 426 2.61 -19.50 5.02
C ILE A 426 3.83 -20.21 4.44
N ARG A 427 4.94 -20.26 5.17
CA ARG A 427 6.19 -20.88 4.71
C ARG A 427 6.09 -22.40 4.50
N ARG A 428 5.05 -23.05 5.03
CA ARG A 428 4.78 -24.47 4.73
C ARG A 428 4.30 -24.67 3.29
N TYR A 429 3.68 -23.65 2.70
CA TYR A 429 3.05 -23.76 1.40
C TYR A 429 3.72 -22.91 0.32
N VAL A 430 4.40 -21.83 0.72
CA VAL A 430 5.12 -20.91 -0.15
C VAL A 430 6.47 -20.59 0.46
N ASP A 431 7.52 -21.25 -0.05
CA ASP A 431 8.89 -20.97 0.35
C ASP A 431 9.45 -19.82 -0.49
N ALA A 432 9.63 -18.66 0.13
CA ALA A 432 10.23 -17.47 -0.49
C ALA A 432 11.73 -17.35 -0.25
N SER A 433 12.37 -18.40 0.32
CA SER A 433 13.81 -18.42 0.49
C SER A 433 14.51 -18.25 -0.87
N PRO A 434 15.69 -17.59 -0.90
CA PRO A 434 16.49 -17.56 -2.10
C PRO A 434 16.67 -19.00 -2.62
N PRO A 435 16.69 -19.22 -3.95
CA PRO A 435 17.08 -20.51 -4.48
C PRO A 435 18.36 -20.97 -3.79
N ALA A 436 18.40 -22.22 -3.33
CA ALA A 436 19.61 -22.76 -2.74
C ALA A 436 20.79 -22.47 -3.68
N GLU A 437 21.94 -22.05 -3.13
CA GLU A 437 23.15 -21.86 -3.93
C GLU A 437 23.31 -23.07 -4.86
N GLN A 438 23.33 -22.82 -6.16
CA GLN A 438 23.47 -23.89 -7.14
C GLN A 438 24.77 -24.61 -6.84
N LEU A 439 24.65 -25.87 -6.42
CA LEU A 439 25.79 -26.73 -6.15
C LEU A 439 26.73 -26.69 -7.34
N LEU A 440 27.99 -26.36 -7.07
CA LEU A 440 29.03 -26.27 -8.08
C LEU A 440 29.11 -27.61 -8.85
N ASP A 441 29.03 -27.59 -10.18
CA ASP A 441 29.29 -28.80 -10.95
C ASP A 441 30.75 -29.19 -10.77
N VAL A 442 30.96 -30.31 -10.08
CA VAL A 442 32.30 -30.79 -9.69
C VAL A 442 33.18 -31.02 -10.92
N ARG A 443 32.61 -31.49 -12.04
CA ARG A 443 33.38 -31.77 -13.25
C ARG A 443 33.77 -30.48 -13.96
N ALA A 444 32.85 -29.52 -14.05
CA ALA A 444 33.12 -28.18 -14.56
C ALA A 444 34.21 -27.47 -13.74
N ALA A 445 34.12 -27.53 -12.41
CA ALA A 445 35.11 -26.94 -11.52
C ALA A 445 36.51 -27.57 -11.68
N LEU A 446 36.59 -28.89 -11.89
CA LEU A 446 37.86 -29.60 -12.06
C LEU A 446 38.48 -29.38 -13.44
N PHE A 447 37.68 -29.43 -14.52
CA PHE A 447 38.17 -29.53 -15.90
C PHE A 447 37.76 -28.39 -16.83
N GLY A 448 37.05 -27.39 -16.30
CA GLY A 448 36.54 -26.24 -17.02
C GLY A 448 35.28 -26.53 -17.83
N GLY A 449 34.65 -25.46 -18.28
CA GLY A 449 33.40 -25.46 -19.03
C GLY A 449 32.17 -25.24 -18.15
N VAL A 450 31.14 -24.62 -18.71
CA VAL A 450 29.87 -24.30 -18.03
C VAL A 450 28.86 -25.43 -18.29
N PRO A 451 28.16 -25.94 -17.27
CA PRO A 451 27.11 -26.95 -17.46
C PRO A 451 26.01 -26.43 -18.39
N ARG A 452 25.73 -27.16 -19.47
CA ARG A 452 24.68 -26.77 -20.42
C ARG A 452 23.30 -26.70 -19.75
N SER A 453 23.03 -27.58 -18.79
CA SER A 453 21.77 -27.57 -18.02
C SER A 453 21.55 -26.28 -17.23
N GLU A 454 22.60 -25.65 -16.71
CA GLU A 454 22.50 -24.36 -16.03
C GLU A 454 22.18 -23.22 -17.00
N VAL A 455 22.83 -23.22 -18.16
CA VAL A 455 22.60 -22.21 -19.20
C VAL A 455 21.23 -22.37 -19.82
N ASP A 456 20.82 -23.60 -20.15
CA ASP A 456 19.51 -23.92 -20.73
C ASP A 456 18.36 -23.51 -19.79
N ALA A 457 18.54 -23.61 -18.47
CA ALA A 457 17.56 -23.16 -17.48
C ALA A 457 17.32 -21.63 -17.51
N GLN A 458 18.27 -20.85 -18.05
CA GLN A 458 18.18 -19.40 -18.19
C GLN A 458 18.05 -18.95 -19.66
N ALA A 459 18.10 -19.87 -20.63
CA ALA A 459 18.16 -19.58 -22.06
C ALA A 459 17.00 -18.70 -22.54
N GLU A 460 15.81 -18.92 -21.99
CA GLU A 460 14.64 -18.12 -22.33
C GLU A 460 14.82 -16.64 -22.03
N ARG A 461 15.46 -16.31 -20.89
CA ARG A 461 15.69 -14.92 -20.50
C ARG A 461 16.65 -14.22 -21.46
N PHE A 462 17.69 -14.90 -21.93
CA PHE A 462 18.59 -14.35 -22.96
C PHE A 462 17.85 -14.19 -24.30
N ARG A 463 17.07 -15.20 -24.71
CA ARG A 463 16.34 -15.22 -25.97
C ARG A 463 15.32 -14.08 -26.08
N VAL A 464 14.62 -13.76 -25.00
CA VAL A 464 13.66 -12.65 -24.92
C VAL A 464 14.35 -11.31 -25.20
N PHE A 465 15.58 -11.11 -24.72
CA PHE A 465 16.40 -9.93 -25.03
C PHE A 465 17.04 -10.00 -26.42
N GLY A 466 16.81 -11.07 -27.19
CA GLY A 466 17.43 -11.25 -28.51
C GLY A 466 18.90 -11.62 -28.46
N VAL A 467 19.40 -12.10 -27.31
CA VAL A 467 20.77 -12.57 -27.15
C VAL A 467 20.83 -14.07 -27.46
N ASP A 468 21.53 -14.44 -28.52
CA ASP A 468 21.79 -15.84 -28.85
C ASP A 468 22.89 -16.40 -27.94
N LEU A 469 22.68 -17.59 -27.38
CA LEU A 469 23.70 -18.26 -26.57
C LEU A 469 24.96 -18.59 -27.37
N ALA A 470 24.86 -18.70 -28.70
CA ALA A 470 26.02 -18.87 -29.59
C ALA A 470 26.93 -17.62 -29.63
N ASP A 471 26.40 -16.44 -29.30
CA ASP A 471 27.19 -15.21 -29.16
C ASP A 471 27.91 -15.13 -27.80
N LEU A 472 27.60 -16.05 -26.87
CA LEU A 472 28.14 -16.08 -25.52
C LEU A 472 29.06 -17.29 -25.27
N PHE A 473 28.81 -18.41 -25.97
CA PHE A 473 29.46 -19.68 -25.69
C PHE A 473 29.86 -20.44 -26.96
N ARG A 474 30.86 -21.33 -26.82
CA ARG A 474 31.17 -22.39 -27.78
C ARG A 474 30.73 -23.74 -27.24
N THR A 475 30.30 -24.64 -28.11
CA THR A 475 29.85 -25.98 -27.69
C THR A 475 31.01 -26.87 -27.29
N ARG A 476 30.94 -27.49 -26.10
CA ARG A 476 31.90 -28.49 -25.61
C ARG A 476 31.21 -29.84 -25.39
N GLY A 477 31.14 -30.63 -26.46
CA GLY A 477 30.39 -31.88 -26.45
C GLY A 477 28.90 -31.64 -26.19
N SER A 478 28.23 -32.62 -25.57
CA SER A 478 26.79 -32.57 -25.32
C SER A 478 26.41 -31.90 -23.99
N ALA A 479 27.25 -31.98 -22.97
CA ALA A 479 26.90 -31.60 -21.60
C ALA A 479 27.47 -30.24 -21.13
N TYR A 480 28.46 -29.68 -21.83
CA TYR A 480 29.17 -28.48 -21.40
C TYR A 480 29.31 -27.44 -22.53
N LEU A 481 29.61 -26.22 -22.12
CA LEU A 481 29.88 -25.06 -22.97
C LEU A 481 31.23 -24.44 -22.56
N ASP A 482 31.97 -23.87 -23.51
CA ASP A 482 33.16 -23.08 -23.23
C ASP A 482 32.87 -21.59 -23.40
N PHE A 483 33.50 -20.75 -22.59
CA PHE A 483 33.52 -19.30 -22.81
C PHE A 483 34.20 -18.96 -24.14
N LEU A 484 33.86 -17.81 -24.72
CA LEU A 484 34.56 -17.31 -25.90
C LEU A 484 36.03 -16.97 -25.57
N GLY A 485 36.90 -17.04 -26.59
CA GLY A 485 38.34 -16.82 -26.41
C GLY A 485 38.74 -15.41 -25.99
N GLU A 486 37.82 -14.44 -26.03
CA GLU A 486 38.01 -13.08 -25.50
C GLU A 486 37.85 -12.99 -23.97
N GLY A 487 37.41 -14.07 -23.32
CA GLY A 487 37.16 -14.13 -21.88
C GLY A 487 35.75 -13.72 -21.49
N PHE A 488 35.30 -14.20 -20.32
CA PHE A 488 33.93 -14.00 -19.88
C PHE A 488 33.62 -12.53 -19.57
N GLU A 489 34.55 -11.75 -18.98
CA GLU A 489 34.28 -10.33 -18.70
C GLU A 489 34.07 -9.49 -19.97
N ALA A 490 34.88 -9.73 -21.02
CA ALA A 490 34.71 -9.05 -22.30
C ALA A 490 33.39 -9.44 -22.98
N THR A 491 33.02 -10.73 -22.92
CA THR A 491 31.74 -11.21 -23.45
C THR A 491 30.56 -10.62 -22.66
N ALA A 492 30.66 -10.56 -21.33
CA ALA A 492 29.64 -9.99 -20.45
C ALA A 492 29.37 -8.52 -20.77
N ALA A 493 30.44 -7.75 -21.06
CA ALA A 493 30.33 -6.33 -21.44
C ALA A 493 29.62 -6.10 -22.78
N ARG A 494 29.51 -7.13 -23.65
CA ARG A 494 28.80 -7.05 -24.94
C ARG A 494 27.31 -7.40 -24.85
N ILE A 495 26.87 -8.10 -23.79
CA ILE A 495 25.45 -8.47 -23.60
C ILE A 495 24.52 -7.25 -23.74
N PRO A 496 24.85 -6.06 -23.19
CA PRO A 496 24.05 -4.87 -23.41
C PRO A 496 23.85 -4.50 -24.87
N ASP A 497 24.92 -4.52 -25.67
CA ASP A 497 24.86 -4.17 -27.08
C ASP A 497 24.08 -5.21 -27.90
N LEU A 498 24.20 -6.49 -27.53
CA LEU A 498 23.45 -7.58 -28.15
C LEU A 498 21.93 -7.43 -27.91
N GLY A 499 21.54 -7.05 -26.68
CA GLY A 499 20.13 -6.86 -26.30
C GLY A 499 19.51 -5.53 -26.75
N ALA A 500 20.33 -4.54 -27.13
CA ALA A 500 19.89 -3.16 -27.32
C ALA A 500 18.80 -2.99 -28.39
N ALA A 501 18.79 -3.83 -29.44
CA ALA A 501 17.75 -3.76 -30.47
C ALA A 501 16.37 -4.15 -29.93
N ARG A 502 16.31 -5.18 -29.06
CA ARG A 502 15.06 -5.61 -28.42
C ARG A 502 14.59 -4.64 -27.35
N GLU A 503 15.50 -4.07 -26.56
CA GLU A 503 15.12 -3.03 -25.59
C GLU A 503 14.56 -1.78 -26.29
N ARG A 504 15.15 -1.36 -27.42
CA ARG A 504 14.61 -0.24 -28.22
C ARG A 504 13.21 -0.53 -28.76
N ASP A 505 13.01 -1.71 -29.37
CA ASP A 505 11.68 -2.15 -29.84
C ASP A 505 10.64 -2.14 -28.71
N PHE A 506 11.03 -2.55 -27.50
CA PHE A 506 10.17 -2.53 -26.32
C PHE A 506 9.81 -1.12 -25.85
N GLY A 507 10.79 -0.21 -25.80
CA GLY A 507 10.54 1.21 -25.51
C GLY A 507 9.66 1.89 -26.56
N ASP A 508 9.83 1.54 -27.84
CA ASP A 508 9.03 2.06 -28.95
C ASP A 508 7.59 1.53 -28.93
N ARG A 509 7.35 0.28 -28.53
CA ARG A 509 6.01 -0.25 -28.25
C ARG A 509 5.30 0.54 -27.14
N CYS A 510 5.99 0.81 -26.04
CA CYS A 510 5.46 1.65 -24.97
C CYS A 510 5.08 3.05 -25.47
N ARG A 511 5.91 3.63 -26.34
CA ARG A 511 5.65 4.94 -26.96
C ARG A 511 4.44 4.88 -27.89
N SER A 512 4.33 3.85 -28.75
CA SER A 512 3.19 3.67 -29.67
C SER A 512 1.89 3.53 -28.89
N TRP A 513 1.88 2.66 -27.87
CA TRP A 513 0.75 2.50 -26.98
C TRP A 513 0.29 3.83 -26.36
N TRP A 514 1.24 4.64 -25.87
CA TRP A 514 0.91 5.94 -25.28
C TRP A 514 0.27 6.87 -26.33
N ARG A 515 0.85 6.98 -27.53
CA ARG A 515 0.30 7.80 -28.62
C ARG A 515 -1.10 7.36 -29.05
N GLU A 516 -1.36 6.05 -29.00
CA GLU A 516 -2.67 5.48 -29.32
C GLU A 516 -3.70 5.68 -28.20
N THR A 517 -3.29 5.96 -26.97
CA THR A 517 -4.20 6.03 -25.81
C THR A 517 -4.30 7.40 -25.15
N GLU A 518 -3.35 8.31 -25.41
CA GLU A 518 -3.30 9.65 -24.79
C GLU A 518 -4.54 10.51 -25.12
N TYR A 519 -5.22 10.22 -26.24
CA TYR A 519 -6.48 10.88 -26.58
C TYR A 519 -7.58 10.61 -25.55
N LEU A 520 -7.61 9.42 -24.92
CA LEU A 520 -8.59 9.08 -23.88
C LEU A 520 -8.41 9.96 -22.64
N ILE A 521 -7.16 10.24 -22.28
CA ILE A 521 -6.82 11.17 -21.18
C ILE A 521 -7.28 12.58 -21.55
N ALA A 522 -7.03 13.00 -22.78
CA ALA A 522 -7.43 14.33 -23.24
C ALA A 522 -8.94 14.53 -23.30
N GLU A 523 -9.71 13.52 -23.72
CA GLU A 523 -11.16 13.57 -23.79
C GLU A 523 -11.82 13.66 -22.40
N LEU A 524 -11.21 13.07 -21.37
CA LEU A 524 -11.74 13.08 -20.01
C LEU A 524 -11.14 14.16 -19.10
N ALA A 525 -10.14 14.91 -19.56
CA ALA A 525 -9.60 16.04 -18.79
C ALA A 525 -10.71 17.07 -18.49
N GLY A 526 -10.83 17.48 -17.22
CA GLY A 526 -11.87 18.41 -16.76
C GLY A 526 -13.27 17.79 -16.59
N THR A 527 -13.45 16.48 -16.77
CA THR A 527 -14.77 15.82 -16.68
C THR A 527 -15.09 15.23 -15.31
N GLY A 528 -14.11 15.13 -14.40
CA GLY A 528 -14.25 14.42 -13.13
C GLY A 528 -14.38 12.89 -13.26
N ARG A 529 -13.97 12.33 -14.41
CA ARG A 529 -14.06 10.90 -14.75
C ARG A 529 -12.74 10.30 -15.25
N LEU A 530 -11.67 11.09 -15.33
CA LEU A 530 -10.37 10.64 -15.81
C LEU A 530 -9.82 9.49 -14.97
N LEU A 531 -9.98 9.56 -13.64
CA LEU A 531 -9.43 8.54 -12.75
C LEU A 531 -10.01 7.14 -12.99
N MET A 532 -11.23 7.07 -13.52
CA MET A 532 -11.90 5.81 -13.90
C MET A 532 -11.22 5.09 -15.08
N LEU A 533 -10.33 5.77 -15.83
CA LEU A 533 -9.58 5.15 -16.92
C LEU A 533 -8.48 4.21 -16.43
N ARG A 534 -8.04 4.30 -15.17
CA ARG A 534 -6.90 3.53 -14.64
C ARG A 534 -6.97 2.04 -15.02
N PRO A 535 -8.09 1.31 -14.79
CA PRO A 535 -8.13 -0.13 -15.09
C PRO A 535 -8.05 -0.41 -16.60
N ARG A 536 -8.65 0.43 -17.43
CA ARG A 536 -8.64 0.29 -18.90
C ARG A 536 -7.25 0.56 -19.46
N LEU A 537 -6.60 1.64 -19.04
CA LEU A 537 -5.24 1.98 -19.46
C LEU A 537 -4.27 0.87 -19.02
N MET A 538 -4.34 0.45 -17.76
CA MET A 538 -3.55 -0.68 -17.23
C MET A 538 -3.71 -1.95 -18.07
N ALA A 539 -4.95 -2.33 -18.37
CA ALA A 539 -5.23 -3.55 -19.15
C ALA A 539 -4.62 -3.45 -20.56
N SER A 540 -4.87 -2.34 -21.27
CA SER A 540 -4.33 -2.14 -22.62
C SER A 540 -2.80 -2.03 -22.65
N PHE A 541 -2.20 -1.40 -21.63
CA PHE A 541 -0.75 -1.30 -21.47
C PHE A 541 -0.12 -2.69 -21.34
N ARG A 542 -0.72 -3.55 -20.51
CA ARG A 542 -0.28 -4.93 -20.36
C ARG A 542 -0.47 -5.73 -21.64
N GLU A 543 -1.59 -5.57 -22.32
CA GLU A 543 -1.87 -6.27 -23.58
C GLU A 543 -0.83 -5.97 -24.67
N GLU A 544 -0.39 -4.71 -24.77
CA GLU A 544 0.59 -4.30 -25.79
C GLU A 544 2.03 -4.74 -25.44
N LEU A 545 2.44 -4.61 -24.18
CA LEU A 545 3.84 -4.87 -23.81
C LEU A 545 4.14 -6.33 -23.44
N LEU A 546 3.16 -7.08 -22.91
CA LEU A 546 3.38 -8.45 -22.43
C LEU A 546 3.88 -9.43 -23.52
N PRO A 547 3.43 -9.37 -24.79
CA PRO A 547 3.93 -10.25 -25.85
C PRO A 547 5.42 -10.14 -26.14
N ALA A 548 6.07 -9.02 -25.78
CA ALA A 548 7.51 -8.85 -25.95
C ALA A 548 8.32 -9.72 -24.97
N GLY A 549 7.72 -10.15 -23.85
CA GLY A 549 8.32 -11.06 -22.88
C GLY A 549 9.42 -10.48 -21.99
N ILE A 550 9.91 -9.26 -22.27
CA ILE A 550 11.01 -8.61 -21.51
C ILE A 550 10.63 -8.41 -20.04
N LEU A 551 9.40 -7.98 -19.80
CA LEU A 551 8.83 -7.81 -18.46
C LEU A 551 7.64 -8.74 -18.30
N ASP A 552 7.52 -9.35 -17.13
CA ASP A 552 6.35 -10.15 -16.80
C ASP A 552 5.10 -9.27 -16.53
N ARG A 553 3.94 -9.92 -16.46
CA ARG A 553 2.66 -9.24 -16.26
C ARG A 553 2.57 -8.42 -14.97
N TYR A 554 3.24 -8.84 -13.90
CA TYR A 554 3.23 -8.18 -12.60
C TYR A 554 4.23 -7.03 -12.55
N GLN A 555 5.37 -7.16 -13.23
CA GLN A 555 6.30 -6.07 -13.47
C GLN A 555 5.65 -4.94 -14.29
N LEU A 556 4.93 -5.28 -15.36
CA LEU A 556 4.15 -4.32 -16.15
C LEU A 556 3.03 -3.67 -15.35
N ALA A 557 2.25 -4.46 -14.60
CA ALA A 557 1.22 -3.89 -13.73
C ALA A 557 1.82 -2.98 -12.65
N GLY A 558 2.94 -3.40 -12.07
CA GLY A 558 3.65 -2.67 -11.03
C GLY A 558 4.20 -1.33 -11.51
N VAL A 559 4.91 -1.30 -12.64
CA VAL A 559 5.49 -0.05 -13.17
C VAL A 559 4.41 0.97 -13.53
N PHE A 560 3.28 0.52 -14.09
CA PHE A 560 2.14 1.39 -14.36
C PHE A 560 1.48 1.88 -13.07
N ALA A 561 1.28 1.00 -12.08
CA ALA A 561 0.68 1.37 -10.80
C ALA A 561 1.54 2.40 -10.05
N ALA A 562 2.86 2.23 -10.08
CA ALA A 562 3.83 3.17 -9.51
C ALA A 562 3.75 4.54 -10.23
N TRP A 563 3.76 4.55 -11.57
CA TRP A 563 3.60 5.76 -12.35
C TRP A 563 2.28 6.48 -12.04
N TRP A 564 1.16 5.75 -12.05
CA TRP A 564 -0.16 6.31 -11.77
C TRP A 564 -0.24 6.93 -10.37
N SER A 565 0.30 6.23 -9.37
CA SER A 565 0.34 6.72 -7.99
C SER A 565 1.20 7.98 -7.85
N ASP A 566 2.39 8.00 -8.47
CA ASP A 566 3.29 9.15 -8.41
C ASP A 566 2.69 10.38 -9.11
N ARG A 567 1.95 10.15 -10.21
CA ARG A 567 1.24 11.18 -10.98
C ARG A 567 -0.18 11.44 -10.49
N HIS A 568 -0.62 10.82 -9.39
CA HIS A 568 -2.02 10.85 -8.95
C HIS A 568 -2.55 12.27 -8.74
N ASN A 569 -1.77 13.14 -8.09
CA ASN A 569 -2.16 14.54 -7.89
C ASN A 569 -2.22 15.32 -9.21
N ASP A 570 -1.33 15.01 -10.16
CA ASP A 570 -1.31 15.65 -11.48
C ASP A 570 -2.53 15.21 -12.30
N LEU A 571 -2.83 13.90 -12.30
CA LEU A 571 -4.00 13.31 -12.94
C LEU A 571 -5.30 13.83 -12.33
N ARG A 572 -5.37 14.02 -11.01
CA ARG A 572 -6.53 14.63 -10.34
C ARG A 572 -6.68 16.12 -10.68
N SER A 573 -5.58 16.86 -10.73
CA SER A 573 -5.62 18.26 -11.18
C SER A 573 -6.09 18.36 -12.63
N LEU A 574 -5.65 17.44 -13.49
CA LEU A 574 -6.10 17.32 -14.88
C LEU A 574 -7.58 16.95 -14.97
N ASP A 575 -8.05 16.03 -14.12
CA ASP A 575 -9.44 15.59 -14.07
C ASP A 575 -10.40 16.72 -13.66
N ASN A 576 -9.98 17.57 -12.73
CA ASN A 576 -10.82 18.63 -12.17
C ASN A 576 -10.70 19.97 -12.90
N ARG A 577 -9.52 20.29 -13.44
CA ARG A 577 -9.19 21.65 -13.94
C ARG A 577 -8.65 21.67 -15.37
N GLY A 578 -8.60 20.52 -16.04
CA GLY A 578 -8.08 20.39 -17.39
C GLY A 578 -6.58 20.70 -17.50
N PHE A 579 -6.10 20.77 -18.74
CA PHE A 579 -4.68 20.98 -19.04
C PHE A 579 -4.11 22.31 -18.50
N PRO A 580 -4.80 23.47 -18.65
CA PRO A 580 -4.30 24.73 -18.10
C PRO A 580 -4.12 24.69 -16.58
N GLY A 581 -5.08 24.07 -15.87
CA GLY A 581 -5.02 23.95 -14.42
C GLY A 581 -3.83 23.12 -13.90
N LEU A 582 -3.40 22.11 -14.67
CA LEU A 582 -2.20 21.34 -14.36
C LEU A 582 -0.91 22.11 -14.65
N ILE A 583 -0.84 22.84 -15.77
CA ILE A 583 0.31 23.71 -16.08
C ILE A 583 0.50 24.77 -14.98
N ASP A 584 -0.58 25.39 -14.51
CA ASP A 584 -0.53 26.34 -13.40
C ASP A 584 0.03 25.71 -12.11
N ARG A 585 -0.34 24.45 -11.85
CA ARG A 585 0.20 23.68 -10.71
C ARG A 585 1.72 23.49 -10.86
N TRP A 586 2.21 23.09 -12.03
CA TRP A 586 3.64 22.92 -12.29
C TRP A 586 4.43 24.24 -12.26
N ALA A 587 3.84 25.34 -12.75
CA ALA A 587 4.47 26.67 -12.77
C ALA A 587 4.69 27.25 -11.35
N SER A 588 3.88 26.84 -10.38
CA SER A 588 3.94 27.33 -8.99
C SER A 588 5.22 26.97 -8.21
N THR A 589 6.22 26.38 -8.88
CA THR A 589 7.49 25.93 -8.29
C THR A 589 8.62 26.98 -8.28
N ASP A 590 8.53 28.11 -9.03
CA ASP A 590 9.25 29.40 -8.75
C ASP A 590 9.20 30.43 -9.91
N GLU A 591 8.42 30.24 -10.99
CA GLU A 591 8.38 31.20 -12.10
C GLU A 591 6.94 31.63 -12.47
N ARG A 592 6.77 32.90 -12.84
CA ARG A 592 5.48 33.49 -13.25
C ARG A 592 4.86 32.65 -14.39
N PRO A 593 3.53 32.43 -14.40
CA PRO A 593 2.91 31.71 -15.50
C PRO A 593 3.07 32.52 -16.80
N SER A 594 3.86 32.00 -17.74
CA SER A 594 3.67 32.36 -19.14
C SER A 594 2.37 31.68 -19.57
N TYR A 595 1.38 32.44 -20.01
CA TYR A 595 0.18 31.87 -20.64
C TYR A 595 0.61 30.83 -21.70
N VAL A 596 0.26 29.56 -21.49
CA VAL A 596 0.47 28.48 -22.45
C VAL A 596 -0.87 28.24 -23.15
N PRO A 597 -0.96 28.40 -24.49
CA PRO A 597 -2.16 28.05 -25.25
C PRO A 597 -2.59 26.61 -24.94
N GLU A 598 -3.91 26.35 -24.92
CA GLU A 598 -4.47 25.07 -24.48
C GLU A 598 -3.95 23.86 -25.27
N ASP A 599 -3.80 23.99 -26.58
CA ASP A 599 -3.23 22.94 -27.44
C ASP A 599 -1.76 22.64 -27.08
N LEU A 600 -0.96 23.66 -26.81
CA LEU A 600 0.44 23.52 -26.40
C LEU A 600 0.54 22.97 -24.97
N ALA A 601 -0.39 23.33 -24.09
CA ALA A 601 -0.48 22.80 -22.74
C ALA A 601 -0.83 21.30 -22.78
N ARG A 602 -1.78 20.91 -23.63
CA ARG A 602 -2.16 19.52 -23.86
C ARG A 602 -0.98 18.69 -24.35
N GLU A 603 -0.34 19.11 -25.44
CA GLU A 603 0.81 18.41 -26.01
C GLU A 603 1.91 18.20 -24.97
N ARG A 604 2.32 19.27 -24.28
CA ARG A 604 3.36 19.21 -23.24
C ARG A 604 3.01 18.30 -22.07
N VAL A 605 1.79 18.37 -21.56
CA VAL A 605 1.36 17.52 -20.42
C VAL A 605 1.40 16.06 -20.81
N LEU A 606 0.83 15.70 -21.96
CA LEU A 606 0.76 14.30 -22.41
C LEU A 606 2.16 13.76 -22.71
N ASP A 607 3.03 14.56 -23.34
CA ASP A 607 4.42 14.17 -23.59
C ASP A 607 5.18 13.91 -22.27
N VAL A 608 5.05 14.79 -21.27
CA VAL A 608 5.70 14.62 -19.95
C VAL A 608 5.20 13.35 -19.24
N LEU A 609 3.89 13.12 -19.25
CA LEU A 609 3.28 11.96 -18.61
C LEU A 609 3.72 10.64 -19.28
N GLY A 610 3.72 10.61 -20.62
CA GLY A 610 4.13 9.45 -21.41
C GLY A 610 5.63 9.17 -21.35
N ASP A 611 6.47 10.21 -21.41
CA ASP A 611 7.92 10.08 -21.30
C ASP A 611 8.36 9.58 -19.91
N ASP A 612 7.70 10.00 -18.83
CA ASP A 612 7.96 9.46 -17.47
C ASP A 612 7.60 7.97 -17.39
N LEU A 613 6.44 7.55 -17.91
CA LEU A 613 6.05 6.14 -17.94
C LEU A 613 7.04 5.31 -18.77
N ARG A 614 7.39 5.75 -19.98
CA ARG A 614 8.36 5.06 -20.84
C ARG A 614 9.71 4.93 -20.14
N SER A 615 10.20 6.02 -19.54
CA SER A 615 11.49 6.00 -18.84
C SER A 615 11.50 5.01 -17.67
N ARG A 616 10.37 4.82 -16.99
CA ARG A 616 10.24 3.80 -15.92
C ARG A 616 10.28 2.37 -16.49
N VAL A 617 9.61 2.12 -17.60
CA VAL A 617 9.62 0.83 -18.31
C VAL A 617 11.02 0.49 -18.80
N GLU A 618 11.71 1.45 -19.44
CA GLU A 618 13.08 1.30 -19.94
C GLU A 618 14.06 1.02 -18.80
N ARG A 619 13.92 1.70 -17.64
CA ARG A 619 14.75 1.43 -16.45
C ARG A 619 14.57 0.00 -15.96
N LEU A 620 13.33 -0.51 -15.93
CA LEU A 620 13.06 -1.86 -15.46
C LEU A 620 13.59 -2.93 -16.44
N ALA A 621 13.43 -2.71 -17.76
CA ALA A 621 14.04 -3.55 -18.78
C ALA A 621 15.57 -3.59 -18.66
N ALA A 622 16.20 -2.44 -18.40
CA ALA A 622 17.63 -2.36 -18.18
C ALA A 622 18.09 -3.11 -16.91
N THR A 623 17.27 -3.14 -15.85
CA THR A 623 17.52 -3.96 -14.65
C THR A 623 17.47 -5.45 -14.97
N GLU A 624 16.47 -5.91 -15.71
CA GLU A 624 16.37 -7.32 -16.14
C GLU A 624 17.56 -7.75 -17.00
N ARG A 625 17.99 -6.87 -17.92
CA ARG A 625 19.19 -7.08 -18.72
C ARG A 625 20.45 -7.16 -17.85
N GLN A 626 20.59 -6.30 -16.84
CA GLN A 626 21.71 -6.38 -15.91
C GLN A 626 21.73 -7.72 -15.18
N GLY A 627 20.55 -8.28 -14.85
CA GLY A 627 20.42 -9.63 -14.31
C GLY A 627 20.95 -10.73 -15.25
N LEU A 628 20.89 -10.54 -16.58
CA LEU A 628 21.53 -11.46 -17.54
C LEU A 628 23.06 -11.38 -17.48
N VAL A 629 23.59 -10.15 -17.39
CA VAL A 629 25.03 -9.90 -17.25
C VAL A 629 25.56 -10.55 -15.97
N ASP A 630 24.86 -10.36 -14.86
CA ASP A 630 25.25 -10.88 -13.56
C ASP A 630 25.16 -12.41 -13.53
N ALA A 631 24.14 -13.01 -14.15
CA ALA A 631 24.04 -14.46 -14.31
C ALA A 631 25.21 -15.02 -15.13
N TYR A 632 25.57 -14.36 -16.24
CA TYR A 632 26.69 -14.79 -17.07
C TYR A 632 28.05 -14.66 -16.35
N ARG A 633 28.27 -13.54 -15.62
CA ARG A 633 29.45 -13.36 -14.77
C ARG A 633 29.54 -14.41 -13.67
N SER A 634 28.41 -14.75 -13.04
CA SER A 634 28.38 -15.81 -12.02
C SER A 634 28.82 -17.17 -12.56
N TRP A 635 28.55 -17.50 -13.84
CA TRP A 635 29.15 -18.68 -14.47
C TRP A 635 30.65 -18.51 -14.68
N GLY A 636 31.11 -17.31 -15.08
CA GLY A 636 32.52 -16.99 -15.20
C GLY A 636 33.28 -17.19 -13.89
N ASP A 637 32.78 -16.61 -12.82
CA ASP A 637 33.36 -16.72 -11.47
C ASP A 637 33.43 -18.17 -10.98
N ARG A 638 32.45 -19.00 -11.35
CA ARG A 638 32.39 -20.42 -10.94
C ARG A 638 33.22 -21.34 -11.83
N TYR A 639 33.32 -21.08 -13.13
CA TYR A 639 33.74 -22.07 -14.13
C TYR A 639 34.80 -21.59 -15.13
N ALA A 640 35.19 -20.31 -15.14
CA ALA A 640 36.19 -19.82 -16.09
C ALA A 640 37.61 -20.31 -15.78
N ALA A 641 37.94 -20.48 -14.49
CA ALA A 641 39.20 -21.05 -14.04
C ALA A 641 38.95 -22.43 -13.43
N SER A 642 39.47 -23.48 -14.08
CA SER A 642 39.40 -24.82 -13.53
C SER A 642 40.55 -25.08 -12.55
N ILE A 643 40.37 -26.02 -11.63
CA ILE A 643 41.47 -26.48 -10.74
C ILE A 643 42.66 -26.95 -11.58
N THR A 644 42.41 -27.65 -12.69
CA THR A 644 43.48 -28.13 -13.58
C THR A 644 44.25 -26.96 -14.21
N ASP A 645 43.58 -25.87 -14.57
CA ASP A 645 44.23 -24.69 -15.15
C ASP A 645 45.04 -23.94 -14.09
N LEU A 646 44.49 -23.79 -12.87
CA LEU A 646 45.20 -23.20 -11.73
C LEU A 646 46.45 -24.00 -11.34
N GLU A 647 46.38 -25.34 -11.37
CA GLU A 647 47.54 -26.21 -11.13
C GLU A 647 48.63 -26.01 -12.19
N ARG A 648 48.25 -25.95 -13.49
CA ARG A 648 49.21 -25.66 -14.57
C ARG A 648 49.83 -24.27 -14.45
N GLU A 649 49.04 -23.26 -14.09
CA GLU A 649 49.53 -21.90 -13.89
C GLU A 649 50.49 -21.83 -12.70
N ASN A 650 50.16 -22.51 -11.61
CA ASN A 650 51.02 -22.62 -10.43
C ASN A 650 52.33 -23.34 -10.78
N GLU A 651 52.29 -24.43 -11.54
CA GLU A 651 53.49 -25.13 -12.00
C GLU A 651 54.34 -24.24 -12.91
N ALA A 652 53.73 -23.53 -13.86
CA ALA A 652 54.42 -22.59 -14.73
C ALA A 652 55.00 -21.41 -13.95
N ALA A 653 54.30 -20.90 -12.93
CA ALA A 653 54.79 -19.85 -12.04
C ALA A 653 55.97 -20.34 -11.19
N ALA A 654 55.90 -21.58 -10.68
CA ALA A 654 57.00 -22.21 -9.96
C ALA A 654 58.24 -22.38 -10.84
N VAL A 655 58.07 -22.77 -12.11
CA VAL A 655 59.17 -22.82 -13.09
C VAL A 655 59.79 -21.44 -13.34
N ARG A 656 58.96 -20.40 -13.57
CA ARG A 656 59.46 -19.03 -13.74
C ARG A 656 60.20 -18.52 -12.51
N LEU A 657 59.68 -18.81 -11.32
CA LEU A 657 60.31 -18.44 -10.05
C LEU A 657 61.67 -19.13 -9.89
N ARG A 658 61.74 -20.45 -10.16
CA ARG A 658 63.01 -21.21 -10.11
C ARG A 658 64.05 -20.66 -11.08
N LEU A 659 63.65 -20.34 -12.33
CA LEU A 659 64.55 -19.71 -13.30
C LEU A 659 65.08 -18.37 -12.78
N ARG A 660 64.21 -17.53 -12.20
CA ARG A 660 64.59 -16.22 -11.66
C ARG A 660 65.49 -16.30 -10.43
N LEU A 661 65.23 -17.26 -9.54
CA LEU A 661 66.08 -17.54 -8.37
C LEU A 661 67.48 -18.01 -8.80
N GLY A 662 67.55 -18.85 -9.84
CA GLY A 662 68.80 -19.27 -10.46
C GLY A 662 69.62 -18.09 -11.02
N GLU A 663 68.98 -17.15 -11.73
CA GLU A 663 69.63 -15.91 -12.22
C GLU A 663 70.18 -15.04 -11.08
N LEU A 664 69.57 -15.10 -9.90
CA LEU A 664 69.97 -14.36 -8.70
C LEU A 664 70.98 -15.10 -7.81
N GLY A 665 71.44 -16.30 -8.21
CA GLY A 665 72.43 -17.09 -7.48
C GLY A 665 71.86 -17.95 -6.35
N TYR A 666 70.53 -18.06 -6.25
CA TYR A 666 69.86 -18.98 -5.33
C TYR A 666 69.60 -20.31 -6.06
N THR A 667 70.56 -21.23 -6.03
CA THR A 667 70.36 -22.61 -6.49
C THR A 667 69.84 -23.47 -5.34
N GLU A 668 68.79 -24.27 -5.58
CA GLU A 668 68.29 -25.23 -4.58
C GLU A 668 69.40 -26.22 -4.17
N PRO A 669 69.50 -26.61 -2.88
CA PRO A 669 70.40 -27.68 -2.48
C PRO A 669 70.01 -28.98 -3.18
N ALA A 670 71.01 -29.70 -3.70
CA ALA A 670 70.84 -30.99 -4.38
C ALA A 670 70.24 -32.08 -3.50
#